data_AF-A0A0A2L5X7-F1
#
_entry.id   AF-A0A0A2L5X7-F1
#
_cell.length_a   1.000
_cell.length_b   1.000
_cell.length_c   1.000
_cell.angle_alpha   90.00
_cell.angle_beta   90.00
_cell.angle_gamma   90.00
#
_symmetry.space_group_name_H-M   'P 1'
#
loop_
_entity.id
_entity.type
_entity.pdbx_description
1 polymer ?
#
loop_
_entity_poly.entity_id
_entity_poly.type
_entity_poly.pdbx_seq_one_letter_code
_entity_poly.pdbx_strand_id
1 'polypeptide(L)'
;MKPYIGIPLVAGLVYRAWSRKSLTPLGLVVAACSASAHALHPWSAPVALLAVFFFGGTKVTKVKHEVKSRLTLSATGAEGGEGPRNHIQVLANSFVATILSIAHAIVLAKTSGPESCFSLGQNAADILIVGIVANYAAVAADTFSSELGILSKSKPRLITSLNLRQVPPGTNGGVTATGLGAGLLGSFIVSATSAVVLPFCASAGLKDRALWTIAMTLWGALGSVLDSVLGGTLQASVVDKRSGKVVEGSGGRKVLIHPSTGKSVLPADSTAKATGSIHNAALRGIQVTHIPEESQESRRLETGHDWLDNNGVNLLMAATMSVGAMGISQWFWGLDVFDLLVDLLPVYDYVSQEYLMTGIAVANSYCTRLVLRRPADSSRFSGLAIVEPSHLWGGTTIWRLINRWLMRNGHAWLEVDSQAPAAIDQIKNVNPERYKDIHFIPSRTLEEFSSNIPAFANAEELWDNYRIFKERWWAATLQSPEILVAASDALRSEQLNIKAKRVILSGLSQTADLIRKFIVESTHLRLPDGGAPFEGFMPCQCDGGNPLPDLHDAKIIEVLGEFELIYIKALYDGSEIAPHRRADSSSFRLYEVAGMSHRETRYLSMADKKRLSVVDLEGTQWSTFANSFIYHAVFDAMNKWITTDVAPPRGTTIDIDAFGNIERDEYGNALAGVRTVHTDVPTARIIDVAPRPHPHWHTDTEIPFKDVKLWAIYKTVANYRRQAGEAIQRQIEARFLLPEDAEVLRRDTIEQVSF
;
A
#
# COMPACT_ATOMS: atom_id res chain seq x y z
N MET A 1 9.28 -12.90 15.94
CA MET A 1 9.10 -13.87 17.03
C MET A 1 10.28 -13.66 17.95
N LYS A 2 10.13 -13.88 19.26
CA LYS A 2 11.25 -13.64 20.18
C LYS A 2 12.43 -14.59 19.84
N PRO A 3 13.68 -14.09 19.73
CA PRO A 3 14.81 -14.90 19.28
C PRO A 3 15.02 -16.19 20.09
N TYR A 4 14.75 -16.15 21.39
CA TYR A 4 14.86 -17.31 22.27
C TYR A 4 13.84 -18.43 21.98
N ILE A 5 12.78 -18.15 21.22
CA ILE A 5 11.83 -19.17 20.70
C ILE A 5 12.27 -19.60 19.30
N GLY A 6 12.62 -18.64 18.45
CA GLY A 6 12.95 -18.90 17.05
C GLY A 6 14.21 -19.72 16.86
N ILE A 7 15.29 -19.40 17.58
CA ILE A 7 16.58 -20.08 17.44
C ILE A 7 16.48 -21.57 17.80
N PRO A 8 15.93 -21.98 18.97
CA PRO A 8 15.75 -23.39 19.28
C PRO A 8 14.85 -24.13 18.30
N LEU A 9 13.79 -23.47 17.79
CA LEU A 9 12.87 -24.07 16.83
C LEU A 9 13.55 -24.36 15.49
N VAL A 10 14.30 -23.39 14.94
CA VAL A 10 15.07 -23.60 13.70
C VAL A 10 16.14 -24.67 13.90
N ALA A 11 16.88 -24.64 15.01
CA ALA A 11 17.86 -25.67 15.35
C ALA A 11 17.22 -27.06 15.42
N GLY A 12 16.03 -27.17 16.03
CA GLY A 12 15.25 -28.41 16.09
C GLY A 12 14.81 -28.92 14.72
N LEU A 13 14.33 -28.04 13.83
CA LEU A 13 13.97 -28.40 12.46
C LEU A 13 15.17 -28.90 11.65
N VAL A 14 16.30 -28.19 11.72
CA VAL A 14 17.55 -28.56 11.03
C VAL A 14 18.10 -29.87 11.57
N TYR A 15 18.15 -30.04 12.90
CA TYR A 15 18.57 -31.30 13.53
C TYR A 15 17.67 -32.46 13.12
N ARG A 16 16.35 -32.24 13.06
CA ARG A 16 15.39 -33.26 12.66
C ARG A 16 15.50 -33.64 11.17
N ALA A 17 15.87 -32.71 10.30
CA ALA A 17 16.15 -32.98 8.90
C ALA A 17 17.48 -33.74 8.72
N TRP A 18 18.52 -33.37 9.47
CA TRP A 18 19.84 -34.02 9.47
C TRP A 18 19.79 -35.45 10.03
N SER A 19 19.25 -35.62 11.24
CA SER A 19 19.16 -36.92 11.94
C SER A 19 18.37 -37.97 11.16
N ARG A 20 17.45 -37.53 10.30
CA ARG A 20 16.63 -38.43 9.47
C ARG A 20 17.04 -38.42 8.00
N LYS A 21 18.21 -37.85 7.67
CA LYS A 21 18.77 -37.75 6.32
C LYS A 21 17.73 -37.31 5.28
N SER A 22 16.84 -36.40 5.66
CA SER A 22 15.70 -35.99 4.83
C SER A 22 16.11 -34.98 3.76
N LEU A 23 17.24 -34.29 3.96
CA LEU A 23 17.83 -33.30 3.05
C LEU A 23 19.29 -33.63 2.76
N THR A 24 19.77 -33.23 1.59
CA THR A 24 21.21 -33.20 1.26
C THR A 24 21.96 -32.17 2.13
N PRO A 25 23.31 -32.25 2.27
CA PRO A 25 24.08 -31.27 3.04
C PRO A 25 23.83 -29.81 2.61
N LEU A 26 23.85 -29.53 1.30
CA LEU A 26 23.53 -28.20 0.79
C LEU A 26 22.03 -27.85 0.98
N GLY A 27 21.15 -28.84 0.89
CA GLY A 27 19.74 -28.68 1.23
C GLY A 27 19.50 -28.28 2.69
N LEU A 28 20.29 -28.80 3.63
CA LEU A 28 20.23 -28.39 5.04
C LEU A 28 20.61 -26.92 5.24
N VAL A 29 21.65 -26.45 4.56
CA VAL A 29 22.08 -25.04 4.63
C VAL A 29 20.98 -24.12 4.11
N VAL A 30 20.43 -24.41 2.93
CA VAL A 30 19.38 -23.60 2.33
C VAL A 30 18.08 -23.65 3.15
N ALA A 31 17.72 -24.81 3.68
CA ALA A 31 16.59 -24.95 4.59
C ALA A 31 16.80 -24.15 5.89
N ALA A 32 18.02 -24.14 6.43
CA ALA A 32 18.35 -23.32 7.60
C ALA A 32 18.20 -21.83 7.29
N CYS A 33 18.72 -21.34 6.17
CA CYS A 33 18.57 -19.94 5.76
C CYS A 33 17.09 -19.53 5.60
N SER A 34 16.30 -20.35 4.91
CA SER A 34 14.86 -20.08 4.75
C SER A 34 14.13 -20.12 6.10
N ALA A 35 14.38 -21.14 6.93
CA ALA A 35 13.76 -21.26 8.25
C ALA A 35 14.15 -20.09 9.17
N SER A 36 15.39 -19.61 9.12
CA SER A 36 15.84 -18.42 9.84
C SER A 36 15.10 -17.17 9.38
N ALA A 37 14.94 -16.95 8.06
CA ALA A 37 14.17 -15.82 7.54
C ALA A 37 12.71 -15.85 8.04
N HIS A 38 12.07 -17.02 8.05
CA HIS A 38 10.72 -17.19 8.61
C HIS A 38 10.66 -17.02 10.13
N ALA A 39 11.72 -17.39 10.86
CA ALA A 39 11.78 -17.28 12.32
C ALA A 39 12.11 -15.86 12.80
N LEU A 40 12.82 -15.06 12.00
CA LEU A 40 13.08 -13.64 12.26
C LEU A 40 11.80 -12.81 12.18
N HIS A 41 10.82 -13.24 11.38
CA HIS A 41 9.54 -12.58 11.24
C HIS A 41 8.84 -12.35 12.60
N PRO A 42 8.32 -11.14 12.92
CA PRO A 42 7.67 -10.83 14.21
C PRO A 42 6.58 -11.81 14.64
N TRP A 43 5.70 -12.23 13.73
CA TRP A 43 4.68 -13.24 14.00
C TRP A 43 5.20 -14.66 13.80
N SER A 44 4.70 -15.62 14.57
CA SER A 44 5.06 -17.05 14.46
C SER A 44 4.49 -17.74 13.22
N ALA A 45 3.54 -17.11 12.53
CA ALA A 45 2.82 -17.73 11.42
C ALA A 45 3.74 -18.25 10.31
N PRO A 46 4.70 -17.48 9.74
CA PRO A 46 5.50 -17.97 8.62
C PRO A 46 6.32 -19.23 8.97
N VAL A 47 6.94 -19.27 10.15
CA VAL A 47 7.73 -20.44 10.57
C VAL A 47 6.85 -21.64 10.93
N ALA A 48 5.66 -21.40 11.48
CA ALA A 48 4.70 -22.47 11.78
C ALA A 48 4.19 -23.14 10.50
N LEU A 49 3.87 -22.37 9.46
CA LEU A 49 3.43 -22.90 8.16
C LEU A 49 4.54 -23.70 7.47
N LEU A 50 5.78 -23.18 7.48
CA LEU A 50 6.96 -23.92 7.00
C LEU A 50 7.13 -25.26 7.73
N ALA A 51 7.02 -25.26 9.07
CA ALA A 51 7.14 -26.47 9.87
C ALA A 51 6.03 -27.49 9.56
N VAL A 52 4.78 -27.04 9.47
CA VAL A 52 3.63 -27.89 9.13
C VAL A 52 3.80 -28.50 7.74
N PHE A 53 4.21 -27.71 6.75
CA PHE A 53 4.53 -28.20 5.41
C PHE A 53 5.66 -29.24 5.44
N PHE A 54 6.76 -28.96 6.14
CA PHE A 54 7.90 -29.88 6.24
C PHE A 54 7.52 -31.22 6.88
N PHE A 55 6.81 -31.20 8.03
CA PHE A 55 6.40 -32.41 8.72
C PHE A 55 5.31 -33.17 7.96
N GLY A 56 4.33 -32.47 7.40
CA GLY A 56 3.27 -33.04 6.57
C GLY A 56 3.85 -33.72 5.33
N GLY A 57 4.66 -32.99 4.57
CA GLY A 57 5.37 -33.50 3.39
C GLY A 57 6.23 -34.72 3.71
N THR A 58 7.04 -34.67 4.78
CA THR A 58 7.88 -35.80 5.18
C THR A 58 7.06 -37.04 5.56
N LYS A 59 5.87 -36.87 6.15
CA LYS A 59 4.98 -38.00 6.47
C LYS A 59 4.41 -38.63 5.21
N VAL A 60 3.84 -37.85 4.29
CA VAL A 60 3.26 -38.40 3.05
C VAL A 60 4.32 -39.00 2.12
N THR A 61 5.53 -38.44 2.08
CA THR A 61 6.64 -38.99 1.28
C THR A 61 7.13 -40.35 1.76
N LYS A 62 7.03 -40.63 3.06
CA LYS A 62 7.30 -41.99 3.56
C LYS A 62 6.28 -43.01 3.06
N VAL A 63 5.00 -42.63 2.95
CA VAL A 63 3.95 -43.50 2.42
C VAL A 63 4.18 -43.76 0.93
N LYS A 64 4.62 -42.74 0.16
CA LYS A 64 4.95 -42.86 -1.26
C LYS A 64 6.07 -43.87 -1.54
N HIS A 65 7.17 -43.82 -0.76
CA HIS A 65 8.39 -44.60 -1.06
C HIS A 65 8.17 -46.11 -1.19
N GLU A 66 7.29 -46.68 -0.37
CA GLU A 66 7.07 -48.14 -0.33
C GLU A 66 6.29 -48.67 -1.55
N VAL A 67 5.42 -47.83 -2.13
CA VAL A 67 4.54 -48.22 -3.25
C VAL A 67 5.10 -47.76 -4.59
N LYS A 68 5.73 -46.58 -4.64
CA LYS A 68 6.21 -45.96 -5.89
C LYS A 68 7.36 -46.73 -6.55
N SER A 69 8.20 -47.39 -5.77
CA SER A 69 9.26 -48.29 -6.25
C SER A 69 8.73 -49.41 -7.16
N ARG A 70 7.45 -49.79 -7.00
CA ARG A 70 6.78 -50.83 -7.81
C ARG A 70 6.12 -50.26 -9.07
N LEU A 71 5.79 -48.97 -9.11
CA LEU A 71 4.96 -48.35 -10.15
C LEU A 71 5.73 -47.47 -11.15
N THR A 72 6.94 -47.00 -10.80
CA THR A 72 7.78 -46.12 -11.65
C THR A 72 9.21 -46.62 -11.74
N LEU A 73 9.98 -46.16 -12.74
CA LEU A 73 11.39 -46.49 -12.93
C LEU A 73 12.27 -45.26 -12.68
N SER A 74 13.42 -45.44 -12.04
CA SER A 74 14.44 -44.38 -11.94
C SER A 74 15.28 -44.35 -13.22
N ALA A 75 15.57 -43.15 -13.73
CA ALA A 75 16.46 -42.96 -14.88
C ALA A 75 17.87 -43.53 -14.69
N THR A 76 18.32 -43.74 -13.44
CA THR A 76 19.66 -44.25 -13.08
C THR A 76 19.72 -45.76 -12.80
N GLY A 77 18.61 -46.50 -12.96
CA GLY A 77 18.59 -47.97 -12.83
C GLY A 77 18.56 -48.52 -11.39
N ALA A 78 18.46 -47.68 -10.36
CA ALA A 78 18.20 -48.11 -8.99
C ALA A 78 16.68 -48.33 -8.74
N GLU A 79 16.33 -49.23 -7.81
CA GLU A 79 14.92 -49.42 -7.38
C GLU A 79 14.31 -48.09 -6.94
N GLY A 80 13.13 -47.76 -7.47
CA GLY A 80 12.58 -46.41 -7.48
C GLY A 80 12.36 -45.79 -6.09
N GLY A 81 12.79 -44.54 -5.93
CA GLY A 81 12.57 -43.71 -4.76
C GLY A 81 13.42 -42.44 -4.84
N GLU A 82 12.84 -41.26 -4.59
CA GLU A 82 13.62 -40.02 -4.54
C GLU A 82 14.55 -40.06 -3.32
N GLY A 83 15.84 -39.75 -3.51
CA GLY A 83 16.78 -39.59 -2.39
C GLY A 83 16.43 -38.38 -1.51
N PRO A 84 17.31 -38.02 -0.55
CA PRO A 84 17.16 -36.82 0.28
C PRO A 84 16.90 -35.58 -0.59
N ARG A 85 15.94 -34.71 -0.20
CA ARG A 85 15.62 -33.53 -1.03
C ARG A 85 16.82 -32.59 -1.13
N ASN A 86 17.04 -32.05 -2.32
CA ASN A 86 18.14 -31.14 -2.59
C ASN A 86 17.76 -29.67 -2.32
N HIS A 87 18.74 -28.77 -2.42
CA HIS A 87 18.54 -27.33 -2.21
C HIS A 87 17.57 -26.70 -3.23
N ILE A 88 17.52 -27.21 -4.47
CA ILE A 88 16.60 -26.72 -5.50
C ILE A 88 15.16 -27.06 -5.12
N GLN A 89 14.90 -28.28 -4.65
CA GLN A 89 13.58 -28.71 -4.16
C GLN A 89 13.13 -27.92 -2.93
N VAL A 90 14.06 -27.54 -2.04
CA VAL A 90 13.76 -26.66 -0.90
C VAL A 90 13.35 -25.27 -1.40
N LEU A 91 14.13 -24.68 -2.31
CA LEU A 91 13.84 -23.36 -2.87
C LEU A 91 12.54 -23.33 -3.67
N ALA A 92 12.30 -24.31 -4.53
CA ALA A 92 11.10 -24.38 -5.36
C ALA A 92 9.80 -24.26 -4.55
N ASN A 93 9.77 -24.78 -3.32
CA ASN A 93 8.58 -24.76 -2.48
C ASN A 93 8.53 -23.58 -1.48
N SER A 94 9.67 -22.92 -1.19
CA SER A 94 9.77 -21.94 -0.10
C SER A 94 10.28 -20.56 -0.50
N PHE A 95 10.82 -20.38 -1.70
CA PHE A 95 11.47 -19.14 -2.13
C PHE A 95 10.52 -17.94 -2.09
N VAL A 96 9.32 -18.08 -2.69
CA VAL A 96 8.32 -17.00 -2.74
C VAL A 96 7.84 -16.63 -1.34
N ALA A 97 7.46 -17.62 -0.52
CA ALA A 97 7.11 -17.40 0.88
C ALA A 97 8.25 -16.76 1.69
N THR A 98 9.51 -17.13 1.42
CA THR A 98 10.68 -16.53 2.09
C THR A 98 10.79 -15.04 1.77
N ILE A 99 10.69 -14.66 0.49
CA ILE A 99 10.74 -13.25 0.06
C ILE A 99 9.59 -12.45 0.69
N LEU A 100 8.36 -12.96 0.60
CA LEU A 100 7.19 -12.29 1.16
C LEU A 100 7.27 -12.17 2.69
N SER A 101 7.81 -13.18 3.37
CA SER A 101 8.04 -13.13 4.83
C SER A 101 9.07 -12.07 5.19
N ILE A 102 10.16 -11.95 4.43
CA ILE A 102 11.15 -10.88 4.65
C ILE A 102 10.51 -9.52 4.40
N ALA A 103 9.78 -9.35 3.30
CA ALA A 103 9.09 -8.10 2.97
C ALA A 103 8.12 -7.68 4.08
N HIS A 104 7.27 -8.61 4.54
CA HIS A 104 6.32 -8.33 5.62
C HIS A 104 7.01 -8.06 6.96
N ALA A 105 8.11 -8.76 7.28
CA ALA A 105 8.91 -8.46 8.47
C ALA A 105 9.51 -7.04 8.42
N ILE A 106 9.99 -6.60 7.26
CA ILE A 106 10.50 -5.23 7.05
C ILE A 106 9.37 -4.22 7.21
N VAL A 107 8.18 -4.48 6.65
CA VAL A 107 7.01 -3.61 6.82
C VAL A 107 6.66 -3.49 8.29
N LEU A 108 6.49 -4.60 9.02
CA LEU A 108 6.17 -4.59 10.44
C LEU A 108 7.22 -3.87 11.30
N ALA A 109 8.50 -4.02 10.97
CA ALA A 109 9.58 -3.31 11.65
C ALA A 109 9.54 -1.79 11.43
N LYS A 110 8.93 -1.34 10.31
CA LYS A 110 8.81 0.08 9.94
C LYS A 110 7.50 0.72 10.40
N THR A 111 6.40 -0.03 10.51
CA THR A 111 5.05 0.53 10.70
C THR A 111 4.46 0.38 12.10
N SER A 112 5.02 -0.41 13.02
CA SER A 112 4.30 -0.79 14.26
C SER A 112 5.01 -0.48 15.58
N GLY A 113 4.24 0.14 16.48
CA GLY A 113 4.40 0.03 17.94
C GLY A 113 4.01 -1.36 18.48
N PRO A 114 3.79 -1.53 19.80
CA PRO A 114 3.89 -2.83 20.49
C PRO A 114 2.98 -4.00 20.03
N GLU A 115 1.89 -3.77 19.27
CA GLU A 115 0.94 -4.84 18.89
C GLU A 115 0.45 -4.71 17.44
N SER A 116 1.14 -5.37 16.50
CA SER A 116 0.67 -5.53 15.11
C SER A 116 -0.21 -6.78 14.97
N CYS A 117 -1.34 -6.66 14.26
CA CYS A 117 -2.31 -7.75 14.04
C CYS A 117 -2.71 -7.87 12.56
N PHE A 118 -3.24 -9.04 12.17
CA PHE A 118 -3.78 -9.32 10.83
C PHE A 118 -5.24 -8.85 10.77
N SER A 119 -5.52 -7.87 9.91
CA SER A 119 -6.77 -7.10 9.92
C SER A 119 -7.79 -7.51 8.85
N LEU A 120 -7.50 -8.57 8.07
CA LEU A 120 -8.37 -9.07 7.01
C LEU A 120 -8.73 -8.01 5.94
N GLY A 121 -7.73 -7.24 5.51
CA GLY A 121 -7.90 -6.30 4.39
C GLY A 121 -8.25 -4.88 4.82
N GLN A 122 -7.94 -4.50 6.06
CA GLN A 122 -7.94 -3.09 6.48
C GLN A 122 -6.55 -2.44 6.34
N ASN A 123 -5.50 -3.25 6.14
CA ASN A 123 -4.13 -2.78 5.95
C ASN A 123 -3.49 -3.45 4.73
N ALA A 124 -2.78 -2.68 3.90
CA ALA A 124 -2.07 -3.19 2.72
C ALA A 124 -1.02 -4.28 3.07
N ALA A 125 -0.48 -4.28 4.29
CA ALA A 125 0.44 -5.30 4.78
C ALA A 125 -0.21 -6.70 4.81
N ASP A 126 -1.53 -6.80 5.00
CA ASP A 126 -2.27 -8.06 5.02
C ASP A 126 -2.15 -8.82 3.68
N ILE A 127 -1.95 -8.09 2.58
CA ILE A 127 -1.77 -8.68 1.24
C ILE A 127 -0.52 -9.59 1.22
N LEU A 128 0.56 -9.19 1.88
CA LEU A 128 1.78 -10.01 1.94
C LEU A 128 1.54 -11.32 2.70
N ILE A 129 0.73 -11.28 3.77
CA ILE A 129 0.34 -12.47 4.53
C ILE A 129 -0.51 -13.42 3.68
N VAL A 130 -1.46 -12.90 2.90
CA VAL A 130 -2.23 -13.70 1.93
C VAL A 130 -1.29 -14.47 1.00
N GLY A 131 -0.28 -13.79 0.43
CA GLY A 131 0.69 -14.43 -0.45
C GLY A 131 1.52 -15.53 0.23
N ILE A 132 1.92 -15.34 1.50
CA ILE A 132 2.65 -16.34 2.29
C ILE A 132 1.79 -17.58 2.56
N VAL A 133 0.54 -17.40 2.99
CA VAL A 133 -0.36 -18.52 3.27
C VAL A 133 -0.73 -19.25 1.97
N ALA A 134 -0.98 -18.51 0.88
CA ALA A 134 -1.25 -19.08 -0.43
C ALA A 134 -0.11 -19.97 -0.93
N ASN A 135 1.14 -19.55 -0.77
CA ASN A 135 2.32 -20.35 -1.13
C ASN A 135 2.25 -21.71 -0.43
N TYR A 136 2.18 -21.71 0.90
CA TYR A 136 2.24 -22.94 1.68
C TYR A 136 1.02 -23.83 1.48
N ALA A 137 -0.17 -23.26 1.31
CA ALA A 137 -1.37 -24.02 1.02
C ALA A 137 -1.27 -24.73 -0.34
N ALA A 138 -0.78 -24.02 -1.37
CA ALA A 138 -0.63 -24.56 -2.72
C ALA A 138 0.45 -25.66 -2.81
N VAL A 139 1.65 -25.42 -2.26
CA VAL A 139 2.73 -26.43 -2.27
C VAL A 139 2.41 -27.65 -1.39
N ALA A 140 1.65 -27.46 -0.29
CA ALA A 140 1.15 -28.58 0.51
C ALA A 140 0.09 -29.37 -0.25
N ALA A 141 -0.84 -28.71 -0.94
CA ALA A 141 -1.85 -29.37 -1.76
C ALA A 141 -1.19 -30.21 -2.87
N ASP A 142 -0.24 -29.64 -3.59
CA ASP A 142 0.51 -30.34 -4.63
C ASP A 142 1.27 -31.55 -4.07
N THR A 143 2.02 -31.35 -2.97
CA THR A 143 2.76 -32.44 -2.32
C THR A 143 1.81 -33.55 -1.87
N PHE A 144 0.69 -33.25 -1.24
CA PHE A 144 -0.23 -34.31 -0.79
C PHE A 144 -0.89 -35.01 -1.98
N SER A 145 -1.26 -34.26 -3.01
CA SER A 145 -1.89 -34.78 -4.22
C SER A 145 -0.96 -35.75 -4.97
N SER A 146 0.30 -35.37 -5.20
CA SER A 146 1.27 -36.19 -5.92
C SER A 146 1.74 -37.41 -5.13
N GLU A 147 1.92 -37.26 -3.82
CA GLU A 147 2.48 -38.31 -2.96
C GLU A 147 1.44 -39.37 -2.57
N LEU A 148 0.18 -38.99 -2.34
CA LEU A 148 -0.91 -39.93 -2.00
C LEU A 148 -1.76 -40.31 -3.22
N GLY A 149 -1.81 -39.47 -4.25
CA GLY A 149 -2.59 -39.74 -5.47
C GLY A 149 -2.10 -40.97 -6.25
N ILE A 150 -0.82 -41.32 -6.13
CA ILE A 150 -0.25 -42.53 -6.73
C ILE A 150 -0.83 -43.82 -6.13
N LEU A 151 -1.43 -43.75 -4.93
CA LEU A 151 -2.09 -44.88 -4.26
C LEU A 151 -3.51 -45.14 -4.80
N SER A 152 -3.99 -44.31 -5.74
CA SER A 152 -5.33 -44.48 -6.29
C SER A 152 -5.46 -45.80 -7.03
N LYS A 153 -6.59 -46.49 -6.80
CA LYS A 153 -6.95 -47.73 -7.53
C LYS A 153 -7.36 -47.46 -8.98
N SER A 154 -7.73 -46.22 -9.30
CA SER A 154 -8.12 -45.80 -10.64
C SER A 154 -6.92 -45.27 -11.40
N LYS A 155 -6.84 -45.54 -12.71
CA LYS A 155 -5.80 -44.98 -13.57
C LYS A 155 -5.93 -43.45 -13.64
N PRO A 156 -4.82 -42.70 -13.53
CA PRO A 156 -4.83 -41.25 -13.69
C PRO A 156 -5.35 -40.81 -15.06
N ARG A 157 -5.93 -39.62 -15.11
CA ARG A 157 -6.41 -38.99 -16.34
C ARG A 157 -5.61 -37.72 -16.60
N LEU A 158 -5.18 -37.52 -17.84
CA LEU A 158 -4.40 -36.34 -18.22
C LEU A 158 -5.29 -35.10 -18.25
N ILE A 159 -5.03 -34.12 -17.39
CA ILE A 159 -5.86 -32.91 -17.23
C ILE A 159 -5.83 -32.00 -18.46
N THR A 160 -4.73 -32.02 -19.22
CA THR A 160 -4.56 -31.24 -20.45
C THR A 160 -5.21 -31.89 -21.67
N SER A 161 -5.73 -33.11 -21.53
CA SER A 161 -6.44 -33.82 -22.60
C SER A 161 -7.92 -33.48 -22.59
N LEU A 162 -8.47 -32.99 -23.70
CA LEU A 162 -9.90 -32.65 -23.81
C LEU A 162 -10.84 -33.83 -23.48
N ASN A 163 -10.42 -35.06 -23.77
CA ASN A 163 -11.16 -36.28 -23.47
C ASN A 163 -10.75 -36.97 -22.14
N LEU A 164 -9.89 -36.32 -21.33
CA LEU A 164 -9.35 -36.86 -20.08
C LEU A 164 -8.85 -38.31 -20.22
N ARG A 165 -8.04 -38.56 -21.25
CA ARG A 165 -7.49 -39.88 -21.56
C ARG A 165 -6.72 -40.45 -20.37
N GLN A 166 -6.78 -41.77 -20.21
CA GLN A 166 -6.02 -42.45 -19.18
C GLN A 166 -4.53 -42.44 -19.51
N VAL A 167 -3.70 -42.22 -18.49
CA VAL A 167 -2.24 -42.22 -18.58
C VAL A 167 -1.63 -43.10 -17.48
N PRO A 168 -0.39 -43.58 -17.67
CA PRO A 168 0.31 -44.35 -16.64
C PRO A 168 0.48 -43.58 -15.32
N PRO A 169 0.45 -44.25 -14.16
CA PRO A 169 0.82 -43.64 -12.87
C PRO A 169 2.19 -42.96 -12.91
N GLY A 170 2.28 -41.75 -12.36
CA GLY A 170 3.48 -40.91 -12.38
C GLY A 170 3.61 -39.97 -13.58
N THR A 171 2.64 -39.97 -14.50
CA THR A 171 2.64 -39.02 -15.64
C THR A 171 2.39 -37.60 -15.14
N ASN A 172 3.24 -36.64 -15.54
CA ASN A 172 3.03 -35.23 -15.24
C ASN A 172 1.70 -34.75 -15.84
N GLY A 173 0.87 -34.13 -15.01
CA GLY A 173 -0.51 -33.74 -15.34
C GLY A 173 -1.56 -34.85 -15.29
N GLY A 174 -1.18 -36.05 -14.84
CA GLY A 174 -2.14 -37.13 -14.55
C GLY A 174 -2.80 -36.92 -13.19
N VAL A 175 -4.12 -36.68 -13.17
CA VAL A 175 -4.89 -36.45 -11.94
C VAL A 175 -5.78 -37.64 -11.58
N THR A 176 -6.00 -37.85 -10.27
CA THR A 176 -6.93 -38.83 -9.71
C THR A 176 -7.84 -38.17 -8.68
N ALA A 177 -9.04 -38.71 -8.45
CA ALA A 177 -9.92 -38.21 -7.39
C ALA A 177 -9.26 -38.31 -6.00
N THR A 178 -8.48 -39.38 -5.77
CA THR A 178 -7.68 -39.56 -4.55
C THR A 178 -6.63 -38.46 -4.39
N GLY A 179 -5.91 -38.11 -5.46
CA GLY A 179 -4.94 -37.02 -5.47
C GLY A 179 -5.58 -35.67 -5.17
N LEU A 180 -6.68 -35.34 -5.86
CA LEU A 180 -7.40 -34.08 -5.61
C LEU A 180 -7.93 -33.98 -4.17
N GLY A 181 -8.49 -35.06 -3.62
CA GLY A 181 -8.93 -35.10 -2.23
C GLY A 181 -7.77 -34.97 -1.23
N ALA A 182 -6.63 -35.60 -1.50
CA ALA A 182 -5.42 -35.44 -0.71
C ALA A 182 -4.87 -34.01 -0.77
N GLY A 183 -4.90 -33.37 -1.94
CA GLY A 183 -4.50 -31.98 -2.11
C GLY A 183 -5.39 -31.02 -1.34
N LEU A 184 -6.71 -31.23 -1.35
CA LEU A 184 -7.65 -30.46 -0.53
C LEU A 184 -7.34 -30.59 0.97
N LEU A 185 -7.02 -31.81 1.44
CA LEU A 185 -6.61 -32.06 2.82
C LEU A 185 -5.29 -31.34 3.18
N GLY A 186 -4.29 -31.40 2.30
CA GLY A 186 -3.01 -30.72 2.50
C GLY A 186 -3.20 -29.19 2.62
N SER A 187 -3.98 -28.61 1.72
CA SER A 187 -4.36 -27.19 1.74
C SER A 187 -5.12 -26.82 3.02
N PHE A 188 -6.07 -27.65 3.44
CA PHE A 188 -6.87 -27.44 4.66
C PHE A 188 -5.99 -27.41 5.92
N ILE A 189 -5.04 -28.34 6.05
CA ILE A 189 -4.15 -28.39 7.22
C ILE A 189 -3.35 -27.10 7.35
N VAL A 190 -2.78 -26.59 6.25
CA VAL A 190 -2.04 -25.33 6.26
C VAL A 190 -2.96 -24.14 6.53
N SER A 191 -4.12 -24.09 5.89
CA SER A 191 -5.08 -23.00 6.05
C SER A 191 -5.63 -22.92 7.47
N ALA A 192 -6.01 -24.05 8.06
CA ALA A 192 -6.46 -24.13 9.45
C ALA A 192 -5.33 -23.78 10.43
N THR A 193 -4.09 -24.20 10.15
CA THR A 193 -2.93 -23.76 10.93
C THR A 193 -2.81 -22.24 10.91
N SER A 194 -2.88 -21.62 9.72
CA SER A 194 -2.79 -20.16 9.57
C SER A 194 -3.87 -19.43 10.38
N ALA A 195 -5.11 -19.95 10.40
CA ALA A 195 -6.21 -19.38 11.16
C ALA A 195 -5.99 -19.41 12.69
N VAL A 196 -5.16 -20.33 13.18
CA VAL A 196 -4.80 -20.47 14.61
C VAL A 196 -3.60 -19.60 14.97
N VAL A 197 -2.58 -19.54 14.13
CA VAL A 197 -1.29 -18.92 14.47
C VAL A 197 -1.16 -17.46 14.03
N LEU A 198 -2.00 -16.99 13.11
CA LEU A 198 -2.03 -15.58 12.74
C LEU A 198 -2.61 -14.75 13.90
N PRO A 199 -2.00 -13.61 14.25
CA PRO A 199 -2.53 -12.72 15.28
C PRO A 199 -3.67 -11.88 14.69
N PHE A 200 -4.84 -12.47 14.48
CA PHE A 200 -6.01 -11.72 14.00
C PHE A 200 -6.34 -10.56 14.97
N CYS A 201 -6.71 -9.41 14.42
CA CYS A 201 -7.17 -8.28 15.22
C CYS A 201 -8.42 -8.63 16.04
N ALA A 202 -8.65 -7.93 17.16
CA ALA A 202 -9.73 -8.25 18.10
C ALA A 202 -11.14 -8.24 17.48
N SER A 203 -11.33 -7.52 16.37
CA SER A 203 -12.57 -7.48 15.60
C SER A 203 -12.89 -8.77 14.84
N ALA A 204 -11.90 -9.64 14.60
CA ALA A 204 -12.09 -10.86 13.82
C ALA A 204 -12.59 -12.02 14.69
N GLY A 205 -13.82 -12.45 14.43
CA GLY A 205 -14.47 -13.54 15.14
C GLY A 205 -14.16 -14.93 14.59
N LEU A 206 -14.80 -15.95 15.17
CA LEU A 206 -14.68 -17.33 14.69
C LEU A 206 -15.16 -17.51 13.25
N LYS A 207 -16.19 -16.74 12.85
CA LYS A 207 -16.73 -16.74 11.48
C LYS A 207 -15.67 -16.30 10.47
N ASP A 208 -14.92 -15.24 10.77
CA ASP A 208 -13.90 -14.70 9.86
C ASP A 208 -12.74 -15.67 9.70
N ARG A 209 -12.31 -16.32 10.79
CA ARG A 209 -11.30 -17.39 10.76
C ARG A 209 -11.76 -18.60 9.96
N ALA A 210 -13.04 -18.96 10.04
CA ALA A 210 -13.62 -20.04 9.25
C ALA A 210 -13.66 -19.69 7.76
N LEU A 211 -14.12 -18.48 7.40
CA LEU A 211 -14.14 -17.99 6.02
C LEU A 211 -12.73 -17.90 5.43
N TRP A 212 -11.76 -17.39 6.20
CA TRP A 212 -10.34 -17.39 5.85
C TRP A 212 -9.84 -18.80 5.54
N THR A 213 -10.13 -19.76 6.43
CA THR A 213 -9.72 -21.16 6.26
C THR A 213 -10.32 -21.74 4.99
N ILE A 214 -11.61 -21.53 4.71
CA ILE A 214 -12.28 -22.03 3.51
C ILE A 214 -11.66 -21.41 2.25
N ALA A 215 -11.50 -20.08 2.23
CA ALA A 215 -10.96 -19.36 1.08
C ALA A 215 -9.54 -19.84 0.74
N MET A 216 -8.65 -19.91 1.74
CA MET A 216 -7.27 -20.36 1.54
C MET A 216 -7.19 -21.85 1.21
N THR A 217 -8.11 -22.67 1.74
CA THR A 217 -8.18 -24.11 1.41
C THR A 217 -8.51 -24.32 -0.06
N LEU A 218 -9.55 -23.64 -0.55
CA LEU A 218 -9.96 -23.70 -1.96
C LEU A 218 -8.85 -23.17 -2.87
N TRP A 219 -8.26 -22.04 -2.51
CA TRP A 219 -7.16 -21.45 -3.28
C TRP A 219 -5.95 -22.39 -3.36
N GLY A 220 -5.50 -22.94 -2.24
CA GLY A 220 -4.38 -23.89 -2.24
C GLY A 220 -4.69 -25.17 -3.02
N ALA A 221 -5.92 -25.69 -2.96
CA ALA A 221 -6.33 -26.86 -3.73
C ALA A 221 -6.27 -26.62 -5.25
N LEU A 222 -6.66 -25.41 -5.70
CA LEU A 222 -6.48 -24.98 -7.09
C LEU A 222 -5.00 -24.97 -7.49
N GLY A 223 -4.08 -24.77 -6.56
CA GLY A 223 -2.63 -24.84 -6.80
C GLY A 223 -2.19 -26.22 -7.31
N SER A 224 -2.71 -27.30 -6.73
CA SER A 224 -2.41 -28.67 -7.21
C SER A 224 -2.97 -28.95 -8.62
N VAL A 225 -4.09 -28.30 -8.97
CA VAL A 225 -4.69 -28.38 -10.30
C VAL A 225 -3.82 -27.60 -11.29
N LEU A 226 -3.38 -26.40 -10.92
CA LEU A 226 -2.47 -25.59 -11.72
C LEU A 226 -1.14 -26.32 -11.95
N ASP A 227 -0.57 -26.94 -10.91
CA ASP A 227 0.64 -27.77 -11.04
C ASP A 227 0.44 -28.88 -12.08
N SER A 228 -0.69 -29.59 -12.00
CA SER A 228 -1.02 -30.64 -12.97
C SER A 228 -1.17 -30.11 -14.40
N VAL A 229 -1.74 -28.92 -14.60
CA VAL A 229 -1.84 -28.29 -15.92
C VAL A 229 -0.46 -27.89 -16.44
N LEU A 230 0.35 -27.23 -15.60
CA LEU A 230 1.71 -26.81 -15.95
C LEU A 230 2.61 -28.01 -16.21
N GLY A 231 2.54 -29.07 -15.40
CA GLY A 231 3.29 -30.29 -15.60
C GLY A 231 2.86 -31.03 -16.87
N GLY A 232 1.56 -31.14 -17.14
CA GLY A 232 1.06 -31.78 -18.36
C GLY A 232 1.36 -31.02 -19.65
N THR A 233 1.74 -29.74 -19.57
CA THR A 233 2.07 -28.89 -20.73
C THR A 233 3.57 -28.62 -20.88
N LEU A 234 4.27 -28.31 -19.78
CA LEU A 234 5.63 -27.79 -19.74
C LEU A 234 6.69 -28.80 -19.26
N GLN A 235 6.29 -29.99 -18.79
CA GLN A 235 7.21 -31.06 -18.39
C GLN A 235 7.04 -32.30 -19.27
N ALA A 236 8.16 -32.83 -19.74
CA ALA A 236 8.17 -34.09 -20.47
C ALA A 236 7.95 -35.28 -19.51
N SER A 237 6.90 -36.08 -19.78
CA SER A 237 6.74 -37.40 -19.16
C SER A 237 7.29 -38.48 -20.07
N VAL A 238 8.30 -39.21 -19.64
CA VAL A 238 8.94 -40.27 -20.44
C VAL A 238 8.53 -41.65 -19.91
N VAL A 239 8.13 -42.55 -20.81
CA VAL A 239 7.70 -43.93 -20.47
C VAL A 239 8.66 -44.94 -21.09
N ASP A 240 9.02 -45.96 -20.33
CA ASP A 240 9.76 -47.12 -20.84
C ASP A 240 8.85 -48.00 -21.70
N LYS A 241 9.26 -48.29 -22.95
CA LYS A 241 8.45 -49.07 -23.91
C LYS A 241 8.25 -50.52 -23.48
N ARG A 242 9.15 -51.11 -22.67
CA ARG A 242 9.06 -52.52 -22.24
C ARG A 242 8.14 -52.69 -21.04
N SER A 243 8.27 -51.82 -20.03
CA SER A 243 7.47 -51.94 -18.81
C SER A 243 6.19 -51.11 -18.82
N GLY A 244 6.06 -50.14 -19.73
CA GLY A 244 4.95 -49.17 -19.76
C GLY A 244 4.91 -48.24 -18.54
N LYS A 245 6.02 -48.13 -17.79
CA LYS A 245 6.12 -47.33 -16.57
C LYS A 245 6.80 -46.00 -16.87
N VAL A 246 6.38 -44.96 -16.15
CA VAL A 246 7.02 -43.64 -16.22
C VAL A 246 8.43 -43.72 -15.64
N VAL A 247 9.37 -43.07 -16.32
CA VAL A 247 10.77 -42.91 -15.93
C VAL A 247 10.95 -41.54 -15.30
N GLU A 248 11.45 -41.48 -14.08
CA GLU A 248 11.67 -40.24 -13.34
C GLU A 248 13.16 -39.89 -13.25
N GLY A 249 13.48 -38.60 -13.38
CA GLY A 249 14.83 -38.10 -13.23
C GLY A 249 15.19 -37.86 -11.75
N SER A 250 16.45 -38.13 -11.40
CA SER A 250 16.93 -37.92 -10.02
C SER A 250 16.78 -36.46 -9.57
N GLY A 251 16.19 -36.24 -8.39
CA GLY A 251 15.98 -34.91 -7.82
C GLY A 251 15.04 -34.00 -8.63
N GLY A 252 14.14 -34.59 -9.42
CA GLY A 252 13.17 -33.86 -10.25
C GLY A 252 13.71 -33.34 -11.58
N ARG A 253 14.89 -33.79 -12.01
CA ARG A 253 15.53 -33.39 -13.27
C ARG A 253 14.87 -34.01 -14.50
N LYS A 254 15.10 -33.40 -15.66
CA LYS A 254 14.66 -33.87 -16.98
C LYS A 254 15.22 -35.27 -17.31
N VAL A 255 14.44 -36.06 -18.04
CA VAL A 255 14.81 -37.43 -18.47
C VAL A 255 15.12 -37.42 -19.96
N LEU A 256 16.32 -37.86 -20.33
CA LEU A 256 16.73 -37.96 -21.72
C LEU A 256 16.01 -39.13 -22.42
N ILE A 257 15.46 -38.84 -23.60
CA ILE A 257 14.82 -39.82 -24.50
C ILE A 257 15.88 -40.62 -25.26
N HIS A 258 17.02 -40.00 -25.59
CA HIS A 258 18.17 -40.65 -26.23
C HIS A 258 19.33 -40.83 -25.23
N PRO A 259 19.90 -42.04 -25.08
CA PRO A 259 21.20 -42.18 -24.42
C PRO A 259 22.24 -41.44 -25.27
N SER A 260 22.98 -40.52 -24.66
CA SER A 260 24.07 -39.82 -25.35
C SER A 260 25.13 -40.81 -25.82
N THR A 261 25.34 -40.92 -27.13
CA THR A 261 26.56 -41.49 -27.71
C THR A 261 27.74 -40.61 -27.34
N GLY A 262 28.45 -40.92 -26.25
CA GLY A 262 29.64 -40.13 -25.88
C GLY A 262 30.30 -40.46 -24.55
N LYS A 263 31.39 -41.22 -24.65
CA LYS A 263 32.54 -41.39 -23.72
C LYS A 263 32.30 -42.05 -22.36
N SER A 264 32.76 -43.29 -22.28
CA SER A 264 33.25 -43.90 -21.04
C SER A 264 34.29 -42.96 -20.40
N VAL A 265 33.98 -42.45 -19.22
CA VAL A 265 34.96 -41.81 -18.34
C VAL A 265 35.66 -42.95 -17.60
N LEU A 266 36.86 -43.29 -18.05
CA LEU A 266 37.80 -44.06 -17.24
C LEU A 266 38.29 -43.16 -16.08
N PRO A 267 38.44 -43.68 -14.85
CA PRO A 267 39.11 -42.95 -13.78
C PRO A 267 40.62 -42.91 -14.07
N ALA A 268 41.18 -41.70 -14.16
CA ALA A 268 42.63 -41.49 -14.12
C ALA A 268 43.09 -41.47 -12.66
N ASP A 269 43.67 -42.57 -12.20
CA ASP A 269 44.96 -42.63 -11.51
C ASP A 269 45.12 -43.95 -10.73
N SER A 270 45.87 -44.87 -11.32
CA SER A 270 46.84 -45.68 -10.58
C SER A 270 47.86 -46.25 -11.57
N THR A 271 49.03 -45.63 -11.57
CA THR A 271 50.27 -46.17 -12.13
C THR A 271 50.62 -47.51 -11.48
N ALA A 272 50.85 -48.57 -12.27
CA ALA A 272 52.14 -49.27 -12.35
C ALA A 272 52.04 -50.70 -12.92
N LYS A 273 53.01 -50.99 -13.80
CA LYS A 273 53.68 -52.29 -14.08
C LYS A 273 52.98 -53.37 -14.93
N ALA A 274 53.42 -53.38 -16.19
CA ALA A 274 54.22 -54.47 -16.81
C ALA A 274 53.54 -55.74 -17.36
N THR A 275 53.95 -56.01 -18.61
CA THR A 275 54.25 -57.30 -19.29
C THR A 275 53.14 -58.16 -19.93
N GLY A 276 53.38 -58.47 -21.22
CA GLY A 276 53.03 -59.74 -21.88
C GLY A 276 51.78 -59.69 -22.77
N SER A 277 51.87 -59.46 -24.08
CA SER A 277 52.26 -60.39 -25.16
C SER A 277 51.08 -61.17 -25.77
N ILE A 278 51.14 -61.28 -27.11
CA ILE A 278 50.45 -62.21 -28.02
C ILE A 278 49.04 -61.77 -28.49
N HIS A 279 48.62 -61.85 -29.76
CA HIS A 279 49.16 -61.96 -31.13
C HIS A 279 47.93 -62.34 -31.99
N ASN A 280 47.78 -61.74 -33.18
CA ASN A 280 47.05 -62.25 -34.37
C ASN A 280 45.55 -62.63 -34.24
N ALA A 281 44.66 -62.38 -35.19
CA ALA A 281 44.80 -62.43 -36.62
C ALA A 281 43.63 -61.70 -37.28
N ALA A 282 43.94 -61.02 -38.38
CA ALA A 282 42.98 -60.47 -39.32
C ALA A 282 42.33 -61.57 -40.19
N LEU A 283 41.22 -61.18 -40.83
CA LEU A 283 40.65 -61.69 -42.07
C LEU A 283 39.89 -63.03 -42.02
N ARG A 284 38.56 -62.91 -41.99
CA ARG A 284 37.68 -63.59 -42.96
C ARG A 284 36.40 -62.78 -43.15
N GLY A 285 36.18 -62.35 -44.38
CA GLY A 285 34.95 -61.67 -44.79
C GLY A 285 33.76 -62.61 -44.65
N ILE A 286 32.73 -62.13 -43.97
CA ILE A 286 31.37 -62.63 -44.11
C ILE A 286 30.50 -61.40 -44.40
N GLN A 287 29.83 -61.52 -45.53
CA GLN A 287 28.80 -60.66 -46.09
C GLN A 287 27.83 -60.21 -44.99
N VAL A 288 27.87 -58.93 -44.65
CA VAL A 288 26.87 -58.31 -43.77
C VAL A 288 25.56 -58.25 -44.56
N THR A 289 24.67 -59.19 -44.29
CA THR A 289 23.24 -58.97 -44.51
C THR A 289 22.85 -57.75 -43.69
N HIS A 290 22.46 -56.68 -44.37
CA HIS A 290 21.76 -55.55 -43.76
C HIS A 290 20.44 -56.07 -43.17
N ILE A 291 20.49 -56.55 -41.93
CA ILE A 291 19.35 -56.49 -41.04
C ILE A 291 19.28 -55.02 -40.64
N PRO A 292 18.17 -54.30 -40.87
CA PRO A 292 18.00 -53.01 -40.22
C PRO A 292 17.95 -53.30 -38.72
N GLU A 293 19.02 -53.00 -38.00
CA GLU A 293 18.91 -52.70 -36.58
C GLU A 293 18.01 -51.47 -36.51
N GLU A 294 16.70 -51.70 -36.36
CA GLU A 294 15.87 -50.78 -35.62
C GLU A 294 16.62 -50.55 -34.31
N SER A 295 17.22 -49.37 -34.18
CA SER A 295 17.61 -48.83 -32.89
C SER A 295 16.35 -48.86 -32.03
N GLN A 296 16.15 -49.93 -31.27
CA GLN A 296 15.00 -50.09 -30.39
C GLN A 296 15.10 -49.03 -29.32
N GLU A 297 14.54 -47.85 -29.60
CA GLU A 297 14.39 -46.78 -28.62
C GLU A 297 13.62 -47.35 -27.43
N SER A 298 14.29 -47.49 -26.30
CA SER A 298 13.72 -48.08 -25.08
C SER A 298 12.69 -47.17 -24.40
N ARG A 299 12.65 -45.88 -24.77
CA ARG A 299 11.83 -44.85 -24.14
C ARG A 299 10.98 -44.09 -25.16
N ARG A 300 9.82 -43.61 -24.75
CA ARG A 300 8.95 -42.73 -25.54
C ARG A 300 8.45 -41.56 -24.71
N LEU A 301 8.19 -40.42 -25.35
CA LEU A 301 7.49 -39.30 -24.73
C LEU A 301 5.99 -39.63 -24.62
N GLU A 302 5.40 -39.49 -23.44
CA GLU A 302 3.98 -39.74 -23.18
C GLU A 302 3.16 -38.44 -23.20
N THR A 303 3.65 -37.36 -22.60
CA THR A 303 3.00 -36.03 -22.54
C THR A 303 4.01 -34.90 -22.34
N GLY A 304 3.55 -33.67 -22.65
CA GLY A 304 4.21 -32.41 -22.32
C GLY A 304 5.43 -32.07 -23.18
N HIS A 305 6.00 -30.89 -22.93
CA HIS A 305 7.21 -30.38 -23.58
C HIS A 305 8.35 -30.38 -22.57
N ASP A 306 9.60 -30.49 -23.02
CA ASP A 306 10.75 -30.47 -22.11
C ASP A 306 11.24 -29.03 -21.80
N TRP A 307 10.32 -28.12 -21.44
CA TRP A 307 10.65 -26.71 -21.15
C TRP A 307 11.13 -26.55 -19.71
N LEU A 308 10.40 -27.08 -18.74
CA LEU A 308 10.71 -27.01 -17.32
C LEU A 308 10.90 -28.42 -16.72
N ASP A 309 11.67 -28.48 -15.63
CA ASP A 309 11.79 -29.68 -14.80
C ASP A 309 10.73 -29.65 -13.67
N ASN A 310 10.77 -30.61 -12.74
CA ASN A 310 9.82 -30.65 -11.62
C ASN A 310 9.90 -29.39 -10.75
N ASN A 311 11.12 -28.98 -10.42
CA ASN A 311 11.36 -27.85 -9.54
C ASN A 311 10.90 -26.53 -10.15
N GLY A 312 11.10 -26.36 -11.47
CA GLY A 312 10.66 -25.17 -12.21
C GLY A 312 9.14 -25.01 -12.22
N VAL A 313 8.39 -26.11 -12.38
CA VAL A 313 6.92 -26.06 -12.30
C VAL A 313 6.43 -25.78 -10.89
N ASN A 314 6.98 -26.44 -9.87
CA ASN A 314 6.61 -26.17 -8.48
C ASN A 314 6.83 -24.69 -8.11
N LEU A 315 7.96 -24.11 -8.54
CA LEU A 315 8.25 -22.70 -8.30
C LEU A 315 7.27 -21.78 -9.04
N LEU A 316 6.98 -22.07 -10.32
CA LEU A 316 6.05 -21.28 -11.13
C LEU A 316 4.62 -21.35 -10.56
N MET A 317 4.19 -22.53 -10.15
CA MET A 317 2.90 -22.73 -9.49
C MET A 317 2.85 -21.94 -8.17
N ALA A 318 3.84 -22.10 -7.29
CA ALA A 318 3.88 -21.38 -6.02
C ALA A 318 3.87 -19.86 -6.21
N ALA A 319 4.66 -19.34 -7.16
CA ALA A 319 4.67 -17.92 -7.50
C ALA A 319 3.32 -17.42 -8.03
N THR A 320 2.71 -18.17 -8.95
CA THR A 320 1.42 -17.82 -9.56
C THR A 320 0.31 -17.83 -8.51
N MET A 321 0.28 -18.83 -7.63
CA MET A 321 -0.74 -18.94 -6.59
C MET A 321 -0.56 -17.87 -5.52
N SER A 322 0.67 -17.52 -5.13
CA SER A 322 0.93 -16.42 -4.20
C SER A 322 0.55 -15.06 -4.77
N VAL A 323 1.05 -14.71 -5.96
CA VAL A 323 0.78 -13.41 -6.59
C VAL A 323 -0.67 -13.30 -7.02
N GLY A 324 -1.28 -14.39 -7.49
CA GLY A 324 -2.70 -14.44 -7.83
C GLY A 324 -3.60 -14.21 -6.61
N ALA A 325 -3.28 -14.83 -5.47
CA ALA A 325 -4.02 -14.57 -4.22
C ALA A 325 -3.89 -13.10 -3.80
N MET A 326 -2.68 -12.55 -3.86
CA MET A 326 -2.42 -11.14 -3.56
C MET A 326 -3.24 -10.23 -4.50
N GLY A 327 -3.25 -10.51 -5.80
CA GLY A 327 -4.02 -9.76 -6.79
C GLY A 327 -5.52 -9.79 -6.54
N ILE A 328 -6.08 -10.96 -6.23
CA ILE A 328 -7.51 -11.11 -5.91
C ILE A 328 -7.85 -10.40 -4.60
N SER A 329 -7.02 -10.53 -3.57
CA SER A 329 -7.21 -9.84 -2.29
C SER A 329 -7.13 -8.33 -2.44
N GLN A 330 -6.20 -7.80 -3.25
CA GLN A 330 -6.14 -6.38 -3.59
C GLN A 330 -7.43 -5.91 -4.24
N TRP A 331 -7.93 -6.63 -5.25
CA TRP A 331 -9.18 -6.30 -5.92
C TRP A 331 -10.39 -6.37 -4.97
N PHE A 332 -10.48 -7.45 -4.18
CA PHE A 332 -11.60 -7.70 -3.27
C PHE A 332 -11.64 -6.72 -2.09
N TRP A 333 -10.49 -6.39 -1.51
CA TRP A 333 -10.37 -5.44 -0.40
C TRP A 333 -10.22 -3.98 -0.85
N GLY A 334 -9.96 -3.72 -2.12
CA GLY A 334 -9.73 -2.37 -2.64
C GLY A 334 -8.45 -1.73 -2.11
N LEU A 335 -7.42 -2.55 -1.85
CA LEU A 335 -6.11 -2.13 -1.36
C LEU A 335 -5.05 -2.33 -2.44
N ASP A 336 -4.00 -1.53 -2.43
CA ASP A 336 -2.81 -1.74 -3.26
C ASP A 336 -1.61 -2.11 -2.36
N VAL A 337 -0.88 -3.19 -2.67
CA VAL A 337 0.37 -3.51 -1.97
C VAL A 337 1.39 -2.39 -2.13
N PHE A 338 1.29 -1.58 -3.18
CA PHE A 338 2.10 -0.37 -3.37
C PHE A 338 1.69 0.78 -2.44
N ASP A 339 0.55 0.75 -1.76
CA ASP A 339 0.23 1.71 -0.69
C ASP A 339 1.23 1.60 0.48
N LEU A 340 1.90 0.45 0.64
CA LEU A 340 3.06 0.29 1.53
C LEU A 340 4.24 1.19 1.14
N LEU A 341 4.27 1.70 -0.09
CA LEU A 341 5.22 2.69 -0.58
C LEU A 341 4.68 4.13 -0.52
N VAL A 342 3.37 4.31 -0.28
CA VAL A 342 2.66 5.62 -0.29
C VAL A 342 2.57 6.24 1.10
N ASP A 343 2.66 5.45 2.18
CA ASP A 343 2.91 6.04 3.49
C ASP A 343 4.31 6.68 3.47
N LEU A 344 4.33 8.01 3.38
CA LEU A 344 5.56 8.79 3.37
C LEU A 344 6.24 8.80 4.75
N LEU A 345 5.54 8.43 5.83
CA LEU A 345 6.10 8.52 7.18
C LEU A 345 7.43 7.72 7.30
N PRO A 346 7.53 6.44 6.88
CA PRO A 346 8.80 5.73 6.85
C PRO A 346 9.88 6.35 5.95
N VAL A 347 9.51 7.03 4.86
CA VAL A 347 10.46 7.67 3.93
C VAL A 347 11.18 8.84 4.60
N TYR A 348 10.49 9.56 5.48
CA TYR A 348 11.04 10.70 6.20
C TYR A 348 11.51 10.35 7.62
N ASP A 349 11.43 9.08 8.01
CA ASP A 349 11.69 8.58 9.37
C ASP A 349 10.80 9.26 10.42
N TYR A 350 9.49 9.17 10.16
CA TYR A 350 8.40 9.67 10.99
C TYR A 350 7.57 8.53 11.57
N VAL A 351 6.97 8.77 12.73
CA VAL A 351 6.05 7.85 13.41
C VAL A 351 4.69 8.52 13.63
N SER A 352 3.63 7.72 13.63
CA SER A 352 2.28 8.13 14.03
C SER A 352 1.92 7.44 15.35
N GLN A 353 1.47 8.21 16.33
CA GLN A 353 1.10 7.73 17.66
C GLN A 353 -0.27 8.27 18.05
N GLU A 354 -1.13 7.40 18.57
CA GLU A 354 -2.46 7.75 19.05
C GLU A 354 -2.45 7.87 20.57
N TYR A 355 -3.20 8.84 21.08
CA TYR A 355 -3.40 9.07 22.51
C TYR A 355 -4.89 9.27 22.79
N LEU A 356 -5.32 8.93 24.00
CA LEU A 356 -6.58 9.42 24.56
C LEU A 356 -6.26 10.53 25.55
N MET A 357 -6.99 11.64 25.43
CA MET A 357 -6.86 12.80 26.30
C MET A 357 -8.19 13.01 27.04
N THR A 358 -8.11 13.11 28.36
CA THR A 358 -9.27 13.41 29.22
C THR A 358 -9.08 14.75 29.90
N GLY A 359 -10.18 15.42 30.21
CA GLY A 359 -10.16 16.70 30.88
C GLY A 359 -11.54 17.22 31.21
N ILE A 360 -11.60 18.48 31.64
CA ILE A 360 -12.85 19.24 31.82
C ILE A 360 -12.87 20.33 30.76
N ALA A 361 -13.99 20.43 30.03
CA ALA A 361 -14.26 21.52 29.10
C ALA A 361 -15.70 21.99 29.28
N VAL A 362 -15.93 23.30 29.38
CA VAL A 362 -17.27 23.89 29.61
C VAL A 362 -17.95 23.23 30.82
N ALA A 363 -17.20 23.13 31.93
CA ALA A 363 -17.63 22.52 33.21
C ALA A 363 -18.07 21.02 33.14
N ASN A 364 -17.77 20.30 32.06
CA ASN A 364 -18.12 18.89 31.91
C ASN A 364 -16.89 18.06 31.53
N SER A 365 -16.86 16.79 31.93
CA SER A 365 -15.78 15.90 31.51
C SER A 365 -15.84 15.59 30.02
N TYR A 366 -14.68 15.38 29.42
CA TYR A 366 -14.56 14.83 28.09
C TYR A 366 -13.45 13.78 28.06
N CYS A 367 -13.52 12.91 27.06
CA CYS A 367 -12.43 12.07 26.61
C CYS A 367 -12.44 12.10 25.08
N THR A 368 -11.29 12.41 24.49
CA THR A 368 -11.12 12.47 23.05
C THR A 368 -9.83 11.80 22.62
N ARG A 369 -9.64 11.65 21.31
CA ARG A 369 -8.45 11.09 20.70
C ARG A 369 -7.56 12.19 20.12
N LEU A 370 -6.26 11.97 20.23
CA LEU A 370 -5.22 12.73 19.54
C LEU A 370 -4.43 11.79 18.63
N VAL A 371 -4.03 12.28 17.46
CA VAL A 371 -3.10 11.55 16.57
C VAL A 371 -1.89 12.42 16.28
N LEU A 372 -0.76 12.06 16.87
CA LEU A 372 0.51 12.78 16.73
C LEU A 372 1.38 12.13 15.65
N ARG A 373 1.80 12.91 14.67
CA ARG A 373 2.82 12.55 13.69
C ARG A 373 4.07 13.40 13.91
N ARG A 374 5.21 12.74 14.07
CA ARG A 374 6.48 13.39 14.44
C ARG A 374 7.69 12.61 13.93
N PRO A 375 8.89 13.21 13.89
CA PRO A 375 10.12 12.46 13.69
C PRO A 375 10.23 11.27 14.65
N ALA A 376 10.70 10.13 14.16
CA ALA A 376 10.94 8.94 14.97
C ALA A 376 11.99 9.23 16.05
N ASP A 377 13.12 9.83 15.64
CA ASP A 377 14.12 10.44 16.51
C ASP A 377 13.68 11.85 16.94
N SER A 378 13.39 12.02 18.23
CA SER A 378 12.97 13.31 18.80
C SER A 378 14.04 14.40 18.69
N SER A 379 15.32 14.06 18.48
CA SER A 379 16.39 15.04 18.27
C SER A 379 16.21 15.84 16.97
N ARG A 380 15.50 15.27 15.98
CA ARG A 380 15.16 15.93 14.71
C ARG A 380 13.96 16.87 14.82
N PHE A 381 13.27 16.88 15.96
CA PHE A 381 12.11 17.74 16.14
C PHE A 381 12.52 19.21 16.26
N SER A 382 12.09 20.00 15.28
CA SER A 382 12.31 21.46 15.16
C SER A 382 11.68 22.30 16.29
N GLY A 383 10.78 21.72 17.08
CA GLY A 383 9.99 22.41 18.08
C GLY A 383 8.71 23.08 17.55
N LEU A 384 8.36 22.94 16.26
CA LEU A 384 7.10 23.43 15.71
C LEU A 384 6.08 22.28 15.59
N ALA A 385 4.88 22.46 16.15
CA ALA A 385 3.75 21.57 15.93
C ALA A 385 2.61 22.31 15.21
N ILE A 386 1.99 21.66 14.23
CA ILE A 386 0.75 22.13 13.58
C ILE A 386 -0.41 21.33 14.17
N VAL A 387 -1.39 22.02 14.75
CA VAL A 387 -2.60 21.42 15.32
C VAL A 387 -3.74 21.58 14.33
N GLU A 388 -4.43 20.48 14.02
CA GLU A 388 -5.60 20.44 13.15
C GLU A 388 -6.75 19.72 13.89
N PRO A 389 -7.92 20.34 14.08
CA PRO A 389 -9.08 19.61 14.55
C PRO A 389 -9.57 18.65 13.47
N SER A 390 -10.02 17.46 13.85
CA SER A 390 -10.54 16.49 12.88
C SER A 390 -11.80 16.99 12.20
N HIS A 391 -11.93 16.69 10.91
CA HIS A 391 -13.03 17.18 10.08
C HIS A 391 -14.29 16.33 10.27
N LEU A 392 -15.50 16.93 10.25
CA LEU A 392 -16.77 16.21 10.47
C LEU A 392 -16.97 15.01 9.53
N TRP A 393 -16.51 15.15 8.29
CA TRP A 393 -16.66 14.11 7.24
C TRP A 393 -15.46 13.16 7.16
N GLY A 394 -14.59 13.16 8.17
CA GLY A 394 -13.34 12.42 8.20
C GLY A 394 -12.25 13.03 7.31
N GLY A 395 -11.02 12.54 7.50
CA GLY A 395 -9.83 12.98 6.79
C GLY A 395 -9.16 14.22 7.41
N THR A 396 -7.85 14.36 7.15
CA THR A 396 -7.01 15.46 7.65
C THR A 396 -6.45 16.24 6.49
N THR A 397 -7.07 17.38 6.22
CA THR A 397 -6.91 18.08 4.94
C THR A 397 -5.67 18.96 4.96
N ILE A 398 -5.36 19.61 6.08
CA ILE A 398 -4.10 20.33 6.25
C ILE A 398 -2.93 19.36 6.21
N TRP A 399 -3.00 18.23 6.93
CA TRP A 399 -1.96 17.18 6.81
C TRP A 399 -1.68 16.78 5.37
N ARG A 400 -2.72 16.52 4.58
CA ARG A 400 -2.57 16.11 3.17
C ARG A 400 -1.80 17.16 2.36
N LEU A 401 -2.07 18.45 2.61
CA LEU A 401 -1.47 19.57 1.91
C LEU A 401 -0.03 19.87 2.34
N ILE A 402 0.32 19.64 3.61
CA ILE A 402 1.61 20.10 4.16
C ILE A 402 2.58 18.99 4.57
N ASN A 403 2.20 17.71 4.51
CA ASN A 403 3.02 16.64 5.08
C ASN A 403 4.47 16.63 4.55
N ARG A 404 4.70 16.91 3.27
CA ARG A 404 6.05 16.91 2.68
C ARG A 404 6.92 18.01 3.27
N TRP A 405 6.42 19.25 3.34
CA TRP A 405 7.12 20.36 4.00
C TRP A 405 7.33 20.08 5.49
N LEU A 406 6.30 19.61 6.17
CA LEU A 406 6.32 19.33 7.60
C LEU A 406 7.39 18.27 7.94
N MET A 407 7.41 17.18 7.17
CA MET A 407 8.35 16.07 7.37
C MET A 407 9.78 16.40 6.96
N ARG A 408 9.97 17.15 5.85
CA ARG A 408 11.29 17.60 5.38
C ARG A 408 11.98 18.48 6.43
N ASN A 409 11.22 19.26 7.19
CA ASN A 409 11.74 20.24 8.15
C ASN A 409 11.72 19.76 9.62
N GLY A 410 11.37 18.50 9.91
CA GLY A 410 11.37 17.99 11.28
C GLY A 410 10.27 18.61 12.16
N HIS A 411 9.17 19.07 11.57
CA HIS A 411 8.01 19.60 12.28
C HIS A 411 7.09 18.45 12.74
N ALA A 412 6.18 18.70 13.68
CA ALA A 412 5.17 17.74 14.12
C ALA A 412 3.77 18.18 13.69
N TRP A 413 2.86 17.23 13.60
CA TRP A 413 1.45 17.45 13.30
C TRP A 413 0.59 16.71 14.32
N LEU A 414 -0.44 17.38 14.84
CA LEU A 414 -1.36 16.83 15.82
C LEU A 414 -2.80 16.95 15.31
N GLU A 415 -3.44 15.82 15.07
CA GLU A 415 -4.91 15.75 14.95
C GLU A 415 -5.54 15.82 16.33
N VAL A 416 -6.60 16.61 16.46
CA VAL A 416 -7.41 16.67 17.69
C VAL A 416 -8.87 16.41 17.35
N ASP A 417 -9.43 15.32 17.86
CA ASP A 417 -10.86 15.00 17.72
C ASP A 417 -11.72 15.88 18.65
N SER A 418 -11.56 17.20 18.56
CA SER A 418 -12.17 18.17 19.49
C SER A 418 -13.67 18.40 19.27
N GLN A 419 -14.23 17.87 18.18
CA GLN A 419 -15.62 18.06 17.78
C GLN A 419 -16.41 16.79 18.10
N ALA A 420 -17.44 16.87 18.95
CA ALA A 420 -18.20 15.70 19.37
C ALA A 420 -18.77 14.86 18.21
N PRO A 421 -19.36 15.45 17.15
CA PRO A 421 -19.86 14.66 16.01
C PRO A 421 -18.75 13.88 15.28
N ALA A 422 -17.58 14.50 15.07
CA ALA A 422 -16.45 13.82 14.43
C ALA A 422 -15.91 12.69 15.32
N ALA A 423 -15.66 12.99 16.60
CA ALA A 423 -15.09 12.04 17.56
C ALA A 423 -16.02 10.84 17.86
N ILE A 424 -17.32 11.07 17.94
CA ILE A 424 -18.30 10.01 18.23
C ILE A 424 -18.56 9.19 16.97
N ASP A 425 -18.93 9.84 15.86
CA ASP A 425 -19.47 9.12 14.71
C ASP A 425 -18.39 8.56 13.77
N GLN A 426 -17.29 9.29 13.57
CA GLN A 426 -16.21 8.84 12.68
C GLN A 426 -15.16 7.99 13.39
N ILE A 427 -15.00 8.16 14.71
CA ILE A 427 -13.94 7.47 15.47
C ILE A 427 -14.54 6.42 16.40
N LYS A 428 -15.33 6.83 17.39
CA LYS A 428 -15.87 5.91 18.40
C LYS A 428 -16.74 4.81 17.79
N ASN A 429 -17.68 5.17 16.91
CA ASN A 429 -18.61 4.21 16.32
C ASN A 429 -17.93 3.21 15.36
N VAL A 430 -16.75 3.54 14.82
CA VAL A 430 -15.96 2.62 13.98
C VAL A 430 -15.32 1.49 14.82
N ASN A 431 -14.94 1.78 16.07
CA ASN A 431 -14.46 0.76 17.01
C ASN A 431 -14.90 1.07 18.45
N PRO A 432 -16.15 0.72 18.81
CA PRO A 432 -16.73 1.10 20.09
C PRO A 432 -15.98 0.56 21.30
N GLU A 433 -15.37 -0.63 21.17
CA GLU A 433 -14.60 -1.25 22.26
C GLU A 433 -13.26 -0.52 22.51
N ARG A 434 -12.53 -0.19 21.45
CA ARG A 434 -11.25 0.55 21.57
C ARG A 434 -11.46 1.95 22.12
N TYR A 435 -12.55 2.60 21.74
CA TYR A 435 -12.85 4.00 22.05
C TYR A 435 -14.01 4.17 23.04
N LYS A 436 -14.29 3.14 23.85
CA LYS A 436 -15.42 3.14 24.80
C LYS A 436 -15.43 4.37 25.73
N ASP A 437 -14.23 4.83 26.09
CA ASP A 437 -14.02 5.94 27.03
C ASP A 437 -14.26 7.31 26.39
N ILE A 438 -14.26 7.44 25.05
CA ILE A 438 -14.51 8.71 24.35
C ILE A 438 -15.91 9.20 24.71
N HIS A 439 -16.02 10.42 25.22
CA HIS A 439 -17.28 11.04 25.62
C HIS A 439 -17.18 12.56 25.59
N PHE A 440 -18.33 13.20 25.38
CA PHE A 440 -18.52 14.65 25.31
C PHE A 440 -19.83 14.99 26.03
N ILE A 441 -20.11 16.29 26.19
CA ILE A 441 -21.46 16.76 26.54
C ILE A 441 -22.48 16.17 25.55
N PRO A 442 -23.62 15.64 26.02
CA PRO A 442 -24.68 15.16 25.13
C PRO A 442 -25.02 16.20 24.08
N SER A 443 -24.80 15.84 22.82
CA SER A 443 -24.96 16.70 21.65
C SER A 443 -25.48 15.87 20.48
N ARG A 444 -25.96 16.55 19.44
CA ARG A 444 -26.46 15.89 18.23
C ARG A 444 -25.33 15.18 17.50
N THR A 445 -25.60 13.98 16.99
CA THR A 445 -24.66 13.17 16.20
C THR A 445 -24.73 13.53 14.71
N LEU A 446 -23.70 13.15 13.95
CA LEU A 446 -23.56 13.33 12.50
C LEU A 446 -24.74 12.75 11.71
N GLU A 447 -25.39 11.71 12.21
CA GLU A 447 -26.60 11.10 11.62
C GLU A 447 -27.77 12.11 11.57
N GLU A 448 -27.83 13.07 12.51
CA GLU A 448 -28.83 14.14 12.54
C GLU A 448 -28.45 15.37 11.68
N PHE A 449 -27.23 15.41 11.13
CA PHE A 449 -26.80 16.44 10.17
C PHE A 449 -27.12 16.06 8.70
N SER A 450 -27.60 14.84 8.46
CA SER A 450 -27.94 14.24 7.16
C SER A 450 -26.81 14.21 6.12
N SER A 451 -26.86 13.19 5.27
CA SER A 451 -25.81 12.77 4.36
C SER A 451 -25.65 13.66 3.12
N ASN A 452 -24.38 14.01 2.84
CA ASN A 452 -23.87 14.84 1.73
C ASN A 452 -24.23 16.34 1.79
N ILE A 453 -23.24 17.18 1.45
CA ILE A 453 -23.44 18.60 1.13
C ILE A 453 -24.67 18.67 0.21
N PRO A 454 -25.77 19.36 0.56
CA PRO A 454 -26.98 19.32 -0.23
C PRO A 454 -26.74 19.83 -1.66
N ALA A 455 -27.42 19.23 -2.64
CA ALA A 455 -27.52 19.83 -3.97
C ALA A 455 -28.51 20.99 -3.87
N PHE A 456 -28.03 22.23 -3.99
CA PHE A 456 -28.88 23.41 -3.85
C PHE A 456 -29.41 23.83 -5.22
N ALA A 457 -30.73 24.07 -5.31
CA ALA A 457 -31.35 24.52 -6.55
C ALA A 457 -31.08 26.01 -6.84
N ASN A 458 -30.77 26.80 -5.80
CA ASN A 458 -30.45 28.24 -5.89
C ASN A 458 -29.65 28.73 -4.66
N ALA A 459 -29.19 29.99 -4.70
CA ALA A 459 -28.35 30.62 -3.68
C ALA A 459 -29.05 30.83 -2.32
N GLU A 460 -30.36 31.09 -2.33
CA GLU A 460 -31.15 31.30 -1.10
C GLU A 460 -31.28 30.01 -0.30
N GLU A 461 -31.60 28.90 -0.98
CA GLU A 461 -31.65 27.56 -0.38
C GLU A 461 -30.27 27.09 0.12
N LEU A 462 -29.20 27.46 -0.58
CA LEU A 462 -27.82 27.22 -0.13
C LEU A 462 -27.53 27.95 1.19
N TRP A 463 -27.88 29.24 1.26
CA TRP A 463 -27.57 30.04 2.44
C TRP A 463 -28.34 29.60 3.69
N ASP A 464 -29.64 29.37 3.58
CA ASP A 464 -30.46 29.00 4.73
C ASP A 464 -30.07 27.64 5.32
N ASN A 465 -29.84 26.65 4.46
CA ASN A 465 -29.39 25.34 4.90
C ASN A 465 -27.99 25.39 5.51
N TYR A 466 -27.07 26.15 4.93
CA TYR A 466 -25.72 26.29 5.46
C TYR A 466 -25.71 27.04 6.80
N ARG A 467 -26.57 28.06 6.97
CA ARG A 467 -26.77 28.76 8.24
C ARG A 467 -27.33 27.83 9.32
N ILE A 468 -28.37 27.07 9.01
CA ILE A 468 -28.97 26.07 9.94
C ILE A 468 -27.95 25.00 10.32
N PHE A 469 -27.16 24.53 9.35
CA PHE A 469 -26.05 23.60 9.59
C PHE A 469 -25.06 24.18 10.59
N LYS A 470 -24.54 25.40 10.34
CA LYS A 470 -23.57 26.05 11.22
C LYS A 470 -24.12 26.25 12.63
N GLU A 471 -25.36 26.74 12.76
CA GLU A 471 -26.02 26.94 14.06
C GLU A 471 -26.07 25.64 14.89
N ARG A 472 -26.47 24.53 14.26
CA ARG A 472 -26.51 23.22 14.92
C ARG A 472 -25.12 22.68 15.23
N TRP A 473 -24.18 22.87 14.29
CA TRP A 473 -22.82 22.39 14.42
C TRP A 473 -22.09 23.10 15.56
N TRP A 474 -22.24 24.42 15.70
CA TRP A 474 -21.68 25.19 16.81
C TRP A 474 -22.17 24.72 18.17
N ALA A 475 -23.44 24.36 18.29
CA ALA A 475 -23.98 23.78 19.52
C ALA A 475 -23.37 22.39 19.84
N ALA A 476 -22.95 21.64 18.82
CA ALA A 476 -22.33 20.32 19.00
C ALA A 476 -20.81 20.36 19.23
N THR A 477 -20.17 21.52 19.13
CA THR A 477 -18.70 21.67 19.30
C THR A 477 -18.31 22.63 20.41
N LEU A 478 -19.19 22.85 21.40
CA LEU A 478 -18.99 23.79 22.50
C LEU A 478 -17.68 23.54 23.29
N GLN A 479 -17.29 22.28 23.47
CA GLN A 479 -16.06 21.92 24.20
C GLN A 479 -14.77 22.10 23.39
N SER A 480 -14.88 22.27 22.06
CA SER A 480 -13.73 22.23 21.15
C SER A 480 -12.64 23.27 21.49
N PRO A 481 -12.94 24.55 21.78
CA PRO A 481 -11.90 25.53 22.11
C PRO A 481 -11.03 25.14 23.32
N GLU A 482 -11.65 24.70 24.42
CA GLU A 482 -10.92 24.29 25.63
C GLU A 482 -10.13 22.99 25.40
N ILE A 483 -10.65 22.06 24.59
CA ILE A 483 -9.95 20.83 24.19
C ILE A 483 -8.71 21.16 23.34
N LEU A 484 -8.82 22.11 22.40
CA LEU A 484 -7.69 22.53 21.57
C LEU A 484 -6.59 23.20 22.41
N VAL A 485 -6.96 24.00 23.40
CA VAL A 485 -6.00 24.60 24.36
C VAL A 485 -5.31 23.51 25.18
N ALA A 486 -6.05 22.52 25.69
CA ALA A 486 -5.49 21.38 26.41
C ALA A 486 -4.53 20.55 25.54
N ALA A 487 -4.85 20.35 24.26
CA ALA A 487 -3.95 19.68 23.31
C ALA A 487 -2.65 20.47 23.07
N SER A 488 -2.73 21.80 23.01
CA SER A 488 -1.54 22.66 22.94
C SER A 488 -0.68 22.54 24.20
N ASP A 489 -1.29 22.53 25.39
CA ASP A 489 -0.59 22.31 26.64
C ASP A 489 0.11 20.94 26.70
N ALA A 490 -0.57 19.88 26.26
CA ALA A 490 -0.02 18.53 26.20
C ALA A 490 1.22 18.43 25.28
N LEU A 491 1.24 19.17 24.16
CA LEU A 491 2.41 19.28 23.28
C LEU A 491 3.60 19.98 23.95
N ARG A 492 3.36 20.89 24.89
CA ARG A 492 4.38 21.73 25.54
C ARG A 492 4.91 21.13 26.84
N SER A 493 4.10 20.31 27.49
CA SER A 493 4.37 19.69 28.80
C SER A 493 4.98 18.28 28.70
N GLU A 494 5.47 17.86 27.53
CA GLU A 494 6.10 16.56 27.29
C GLU A 494 5.18 15.33 27.49
N GLN A 495 3.88 15.54 27.71
CA GLN A 495 2.90 14.46 27.87
C GLN A 495 2.78 13.57 26.61
N LEU A 496 3.09 14.12 25.44
CA LEU A 496 3.04 13.41 24.15
C LEU A 496 4.42 12.94 23.66
N ASN A 497 5.40 12.78 24.56
CA ASN A 497 6.79 12.40 24.25
C ASN A 497 7.52 13.36 23.29
N ILE A 498 7.06 14.61 23.20
CA ILE A 498 7.71 15.72 22.50
C ILE A 498 7.49 17.02 23.28
N LYS A 499 8.36 18.00 23.05
CA LYS A 499 8.25 19.34 23.63
C LYS A 499 8.15 20.41 22.57
N ALA A 500 6.94 20.78 22.18
CA ALA A 500 6.72 21.87 21.24
C ALA A 500 7.12 23.22 21.86
N LYS A 501 7.89 24.01 21.10
CA LYS A 501 8.21 25.40 21.41
C LYS A 501 7.17 26.35 20.84
N ARG A 502 6.55 25.96 19.73
CA ARG A 502 5.56 26.73 18.98
C ARG A 502 4.46 25.81 18.50
N VAL A 503 3.22 26.28 18.54
CA VAL A 503 2.04 25.58 18.10
C VAL A 503 1.20 26.52 17.23
N ILE A 504 0.97 26.11 15.99
CA ILE A 504 0.08 26.83 15.06
C ILE A 504 -1.24 26.06 14.98
N LEU A 505 -2.35 26.75 15.17
CA LEU A 505 -3.68 26.18 14.97
C LEU A 505 -4.14 26.42 13.53
N SER A 506 -4.48 25.34 12.82
CA SER A 506 -4.89 25.39 11.42
C SER A 506 -6.15 24.57 11.19
N GLY A 507 -6.89 24.94 10.15
CA GLY A 507 -8.00 24.14 9.64
C GLY A 507 -8.23 24.43 8.17
N LEU A 508 -9.02 23.59 7.52
CA LEU A 508 -9.46 23.77 6.14
C LEU A 508 -10.96 23.53 6.02
N SER A 509 -11.67 24.35 5.22
CA SER A 509 -13.13 24.23 5.05
C SER A 509 -13.84 24.43 6.39
N GLN A 510 -14.73 23.51 6.75
CA GLN A 510 -15.41 23.48 8.05
C GLN A 510 -14.46 23.66 9.23
N THR A 511 -13.27 23.04 9.24
CA THR A 511 -12.36 23.18 10.38
C THR A 511 -11.69 24.56 10.41
N ALA A 512 -11.57 25.24 9.28
CA ALA A 512 -11.14 26.63 9.23
C ALA A 512 -12.18 27.58 9.83
N ASP A 513 -13.49 27.32 9.62
CA ASP A 513 -14.55 28.10 10.28
C ASP A 513 -14.47 27.98 11.81
N LEU A 514 -14.11 26.79 12.31
CA LEU A 514 -13.85 26.59 13.74
C LEU A 514 -12.64 27.42 14.22
N ILE A 515 -11.59 27.52 13.41
CA ILE A 515 -10.43 28.37 13.74
C ILE A 515 -10.83 29.85 13.74
N ARG A 516 -11.61 30.31 12.76
CA ARG A 516 -12.15 31.68 12.71
C ARG A 516 -12.98 31.99 13.95
N LYS A 517 -13.86 31.07 14.35
CA LYS A 517 -14.64 31.19 15.58
C LYS A 517 -13.75 31.25 16.82
N PHE A 518 -12.70 30.43 16.89
CA PHE A 518 -11.73 30.47 17.99
C PHE A 518 -11.06 31.85 18.09
N ILE A 519 -10.63 32.42 16.96
CA ILE A 519 -9.99 33.75 16.90
C ILE A 519 -10.93 34.83 17.47
N VAL A 520 -12.20 34.80 17.06
CA VAL A 520 -13.17 35.84 17.41
C VAL A 520 -13.69 35.68 18.85
N GLU A 521 -13.92 34.45 19.31
CA GLU A 521 -14.68 34.19 20.55
C GLU A 521 -13.83 33.58 21.68
N SER A 522 -12.73 32.90 21.36
CA SER A 522 -12.00 32.04 22.32
C SER A 522 -10.56 32.46 22.58
N THR A 523 -10.10 33.57 22.01
CA THR A 523 -8.75 34.14 22.25
C THR A 523 -8.54 34.66 23.65
N HIS A 524 -9.53 34.58 24.55
CA HIS A 524 -9.39 34.83 25.99
C HIS A 524 -8.84 33.61 26.75
N LEU A 525 -8.91 32.40 26.18
CA LEU A 525 -8.37 31.19 26.80
C LEU A 525 -6.84 31.25 26.87
N ARG A 526 -6.26 30.71 27.95
CA ARG A 526 -4.82 30.74 28.23
C ARG A 526 -4.30 29.37 28.65
N LEU A 527 -3.01 29.16 28.43
CA LEU A 527 -2.26 28.05 29.01
C LEU A 527 -2.18 28.20 30.54
N PRO A 528 -1.83 27.12 31.28
CA PRO A 528 -1.68 27.19 32.74
C PRO A 528 -0.68 28.23 33.24
N ASP A 529 0.32 28.58 32.43
CA ASP A 529 1.32 29.62 32.72
C ASP A 529 0.85 31.05 32.38
N GLY A 530 -0.38 31.21 31.88
CA GLY A 530 -0.96 32.47 31.45
C GLY A 530 -0.60 32.88 30.02
N GLY A 531 0.18 32.07 29.29
CA GLY A 531 0.56 32.31 27.90
C GLY A 531 -0.57 32.05 26.89
N ALA A 532 -0.42 32.60 25.69
CA ALA A 532 -1.31 32.28 24.57
C ALA A 532 -1.14 30.82 24.14
N PRO A 533 -2.23 30.08 23.86
CA PRO A 533 -2.14 28.67 23.49
C PRO A 533 -1.51 28.45 22.11
N PHE A 534 -1.64 29.41 21.20
CA PHE A 534 -1.16 29.32 19.82
C PHE A 534 -0.47 30.61 19.42
N GLU A 535 0.72 30.51 18.82
CA GLU A 535 1.44 31.67 18.31
C GLU A 535 0.97 32.07 16.89
N GLY A 536 0.26 31.17 16.19
CA GLY A 536 -0.24 31.40 14.84
C GLY A 536 -1.58 30.72 14.57
N PHE A 537 -2.40 31.37 13.73
CA PHE A 537 -3.64 30.83 13.20
C PHE A 537 -3.64 30.81 11.67
N MET A 538 -4.05 29.68 11.10
CA MET A 538 -4.08 29.41 9.66
C MET A 538 -5.48 28.91 9.23
N PRO A 539 -6.52 29.77 9.22
CA PRO A 539 -7.79 29.42 8.60
C PRO A 539 -7.62 29.36 7.08
N CYS A 540 -7.88 28.20 6.48
CA CYS A 540 -7.69 27.96 5.06
C CYS A 540 -9.02 27.57 4.38
N GLN A 541 -9.29 28.12 3.20
CA GLN A 541 -10.41 27.74 2.33
C GLN A 541 -11.76 27.63 3.08
N CYS A 542 -12.08 28.65 3.86
CA CYS A 542 -13.32 28.79 4.65
C CYS A 542 -14.38 29.63 3.91
N ASP A 543 -15.54 29.79 4.53
CA ASP A 543 -16.66 30.59 4.01
C ASP A 543 -16.47 32.11 4.09
N GLY A 544 -15.25 32.58 4.36
CA GLY A 544 -14.88 33.98 4.43
C GLY A 544 -15.38 34.71 5.68
N GLY A 545 -16.67 34.63 6.05
CA GLY A 545 -17.22 35.37 7.19
C GLY A 545 -16.89 36.87 7.21
N ASN A 546 -17.04 37.52 8.37
CA ASN A 546 -16.60 38.91 8.58
C ASN A 546 -15.06 39.00 8.70
N PRO A 547 -14.43 40.17 8.48
CA PRO A 547 -12.97 40.26 8.58
C PRO A 547 -12.45 39.89 9.98
N LEU A 548 -11.37 39.11 10.05
CA LEU A 548 -10.77 38.71 11.33
C LEU A 548 -10.13 39.91 12.04
N PRO A 549 -10.13 39.95 13.39
CA PRO A 549 -9.51 41.02 14.16
C PRO A 549 -7.98 40.92 14.16
N ASP A 550 -7.31 41.99 14.60
CA ASP A 550 -5.89 41.92 14.93
C ASP A 550 -5.69 41.24 16.27
N LEU A 551 -4.62 40.45 16.39
CA LEU A 551 -4.21 39.81 17.64
C LEU A 551 -2.91 40.42 18.16
N HIS A 552 -2.80 40.54 19.48
CA HIS A 552 -1.58 41.02 20.15
C HIS A 552 -0.55 39.90 20.34
N ASP A 553 -1.00 38.71 20.76
CA ASP A 553 -0.12 37.60 21.18
C ASP A 553 0.11 36.54 20.08
N ALA A 554 -0.48 36.74 18.89
CA ALA A 554 -0.45 35.74 17.81
C ALA A 554 -0.49 36.39 16.43
N LYS A 555 -0.15 35.62 15.39
CA LYS A 555 -0.24 36.01 13.98
C LYS A 555 -1.34 35.23 13.27
N ILE A 556 -1.92 35.81 12.23
CA ILE A 556 -2.96 35.22 11.39
C ILE A 556 -2.50 35.32 9.94
N ILE A 557 -2.53 34.20 9.24
CA ILE A 557 -2.54 34.19 7.78
C ILE A 557 -3.78 33.42 7.34
N GLU A 558 -4.69 34.13 6.68
CA GLU A 558 -5.87 33.54 6.05
C GLU A 558 -5.59 33.27 4.57
N VAL A 559 -5.93 32.06 4.11
CA VAL A 559 -5.68 31.62 2.73
C VAL A 559 -6.97 31.13 2.09
N LEU A 560 -7.42 31.75 1.01
CA LEU A 560 -8.59 31.32 0.23
C LEU A 560 -8.21 31.04 -1.22
N GLY A 561 -8.92 30.12 -1.86
CA GLY A 561 -8.78 29.83 -3.29
C GLY A 561 -9.85 30.52 -4.13
N GLU A 562 -9.72 30.36 -5.44
CA GLU A 562 -10.70 30.82 -6.42
C GLU A 562 -12.08 30.18 -6.17
N PHE A 563 -12.09 28.89 -5.79
CA PHE A 563 -13.33 28.18 -5.44
C PHE A 563 -14.08 28.85 -4.28
N GLU A 564 -13.38 29.25 -3.21
CA GLU A 564 -14.05 29.87 -2.07
C GLU A 564 -14.68 31.21 -2.42
N LEU A 565 -14.08 32.00 -3.31
CA LEU A 565 -14.69 33.27 -3.72
C LEU A 565 -16.02 33.06 -4.44
N ILE A 566 -16.12 32.02 -5.28
CA ILE A 566 -17.38 31.65 -5.95
C ILE A 566 -18.41 31.19 -4.92
N TYR A 567 -17.97 30.36 -3.96
CA TYR A 567 -18.83 29.86 -2.90
C TYR A 567 -19.32 30.97 -1.97
N ILE A 568 -18.44 31.89 -1.56
CA ILE A 568 -18.74 33.07 -0.74
C ILE A 568 -19.73 33.97 -1.45
N LYS A 569 -19.53 34.25 -2.74
CA LYS A 569 -20.49 35.03 -3.53
C LYS A 569 -21.89 34.42 -3.47
N ALA A 570 -21.98 33.10 -3.61
CA ALA A 570 -23.25 32.39 -3.55
C ALA A 570 -23.88 32.41 -2.15
N LEU A 571 -23.06 32.40 -1.09
CA LEU A 571 -23.54 32.54 0.28
C LEU A 571 -24.02 33.97 0.59
N TYR A 572 -23.33 35.01 0.17
CA TYR A 572 -23.63 36.39 0.59
C TYR A 572 -24.45 37.19 -0.43
N ASP A 573 -25.41 36.53 -1.09
CA ASP A 573 -26.37 37.12 -2.04
C ASP A 573 -25.70 38.02 -3.12
N GLY A 574 -24.50 37.63 -3.57
CA GLY A 574 -23.79 38.36 -4.62
C GLY A 574 -23.18 39.71 -4.20
N SER A 575 -22.86 39.93 -2.92
CA SER A 575 -22.19 41.16 -2.45
C SER A 575 -21.01 41.59 -3.34
N GLU A 576 -20.92 42.88 -3.68
CA GLU A 576 -19.85 43.45 -4.55
C GLU A 576 -18.43 43.28 -3.97
N ILE A 577 -18.31 43.12 -2.65
CA ILE A 577 -17.04 42.88 -1.96
C ILE A 577 -17.18 41.68 -1.04
N ALA A 578 -16.27 40.70 -1.18
CA ALA A 578 -16.25 39.54 -0.31
C ALA A 578 -15.98 39.97 1.16
N PRO A 579 -16.86 39.57 2.11
CA PRO A 579 -16.91 40.18 3.45
C PRO A 579 -15.68 39.90 4.32
N HIS A 580 -14.84 38.94 3.96
CA HIS A 580 -13.64 38.59 4.71
C HIS A 580 -12.48 39.56 4.52
N ARG A 581 -12.51 40.35 3.43
CA ARG A 581 -11.39 41.19 3.02
C ARG A 581 -11.15 42.34 4.00
N ARG A 582 -9.89 42.52 4.41
CA ARG A 582 -9.39 43.70 5.14
C ARG A 582 -7.94 43.98 4.80
N ALA A 583 -7.46 45.17 5.17
CA ALA A 583 -6.06 45.54 5.02
C ALA A 583 -5.13 44.74 5.95
N ASP A 584 -3.89 44.56 5.49
CA ASP A 584 -2.78 43.99 6.25
C ASP A 584 -2.52 44.74 7.57
N SER A 585 -1.99 44.03 8.58
CA SER A 585 -1.55 44.60 9.85
C SER A 585 -0.22 44.01 10.34
N SER A 586 0.20 44.33 11.56
CA SER A 586 1.35 43.68 12.21
C SER A 586 1.10 42.22 12.61
N SER A 587 -0.15 41.74 12.56
CA SER A 587 -0.53 40.38 12.91
C SER A 587 -1.46 39.69 11.91
N PHE A 588 -1.88 40.33 10.82
CA PHE A 588 -2.79 39.73 9.84
C PHE A 588 -2.29 39.82 8.39
N ARG A 589 -2.48 38.73 7.63
CA ARG A 589 -2.38 38.67 6.16
C ARG A 589 -3.53 37.88 5.57
N LEU A 590 -3.95 38.28 4.37
CA LEU A 590 -4.91 37.57 3.53
C LEU A 590 -4.28 37.24 2.17
N TYR A 591 -4.37 35.98 1.76
CA TYR A 591 -3.97 35.53 0.43
C TYR A 591 -5.15 34.86 -0.27
N GLU A 592 -5.57 35.43 -1.40
CA GLU A 592 -6.46 34.75 -2.34
C GLU A 592 -5.63 34.24 -3.51
N VAL A 593 -5.72 32.94 -3.79
CA VAL A 593 -4.82 32.25 -4.72
C VAL A 593 -5.54 31.96 -6.04
N ALA A 594 -5.08 32.59 -7.11
CA ALA A 594 -5.65 32.46 -8.44
C ALA A 594 -5.47 31.03 -8.97
N GLY A 595 -6.56 30.38 -9.38
CA GLY A 595 -6.58 28.99 -9.84
C GLY A 595 -6.61 27.93 -8.75
N MET A 596 -6.56 28.30 -7.46
CA MET A 596 -6.57 27.31 -6.38
C MET A 596 -7.98 26.79 -6.10
N SER A 597 -8.13 25.47 -6.08
CA SER A 597 -9.38 24.78 -5.77
C SER A 597 -9.50 24.35 -4.31
N HIS A 598 -10.71 23.93 -3.90
CA HIS A 598 -10.94 23.41 -2.57
C HIS A 598 -10.21 22.07 -2.29
N ARG A 599 -10.05 21.23 -3.33
CA ARG A 599 -9.29 19.98 -3.25
C ARG A 599 -8.39 19.80 -4.46
N GLU A 600 -7.08 19.73 -4.19
CA GLU A 600 -6.08 19.41 -5.20
C GLU A 600 -6.18 17.96 -5.71
N THR A 601 -5.81 17.78 -6.98
CA THR A 601 -5.75 16.47 -7.66
C THR A 601 -4.34 16.00 -7.99
N ARG A 602 -3.31 16.83 -7.72
CA ARG A 602 -1.90 16.48 -7.98
C ARG A 602 -1.42 15.24 -7.20
N TYR A 603 -1.88 15.07 -5.96
CA TYR A 603 -1.46 13.99 -5.05
C TYR A 603 -2.63 13.17 -4.52
N LEU A 604 -3.54 12.75 -5.42
CA LEU A 604 -4.67 11.90 -5.05
C LEU A 604 -4.21 10.55 -4.48
N SER A 605 -4.79 10.17 -3.33
CA SER A 605 -4.71 8.80 -2.81
C SER A 605 -5.41 7.82 -3.76
N MET A 606 -5.13 6.51 -3.68
CA MET A 606 -5.88 5.53 -4.48
C MET A 606 -7.38 5.51 -4.12
N ALA A 607 -7.72 5.74 -2.84
CA ALA A 607 -9.09 5.93 -2.41
C ALA A 607 -9.74 7.12 -3.12
N ASP A 608 -9.03 8.25 -3.23
CA ASP A 608 -9.52 9.41 -3.98
C ASP A 608 -9.61 9.11 -5.49
N LYS A 609 -8.62 8.46 -6.09
CA LYS A 609 -8.67 8.06 -7.51
C LYS A 609 -9.87 7.15 -7.81
N LYS A 610 -10.15 6.19 -6.93
CA LYS A 610 -11.33 5.31 -7.02
C LYS A 610 -12.63 6.09 -6.80
N ARG A 611 -12.65 7.00 -5.84
CA ARG A 611 -13.80 7.87 -5.57
C ARG A 611 -14.12 8.77 -6.76
N LEU A 612 -13.09 9.25 -7.45
CA LEU A 612 -13.20 10.18 -8.56
C LEU A 612 -13.31 9.50 -9.94
N SER A 613 -13.11 8.18 -10.04
CA SER A 613 -13.15 7.46 -11.33
C SER A 613 -14.54 7.39 -11.98
N VAL A 614 -15.59 7.72 -11.22
CA VAL A 614 -16.98 7.75 -11.69
C VAL A 614 -17.41 9.14 -12.19
N VAL A 615 -16.55 10.15 -12.05
CA VAL A 615 -16.83 11.52 -12.50
C VAL A 615 -16.65 11.58 -14.02
N ASP A 616 -17.69 12.01 -14.74
CA ASP A 616 -17.55 12.38 -16.14
C ASP A 616 -16.89 13.76 -16.20
N LEU A 617 -15.70 13.81 -16.80
CA LEU A 617 -14.93 15.04 -16.90
C LEU A 617 -15.38 15.93 -18.07
N GLU A 618 -16.39 15.54 -18.87
CA GLU A 618 -16.97 16.34 -19.95
C GLU A 618 -15.91 16.98 -20.89
N GLY A 619 -14.81 16.25 -21.15
CA GLY A 619 -13.70 16.71 -22.00
C GLY A 619 -12.63 17.56 -21.30
N THR A 620 -12.71 17.71 -19.98
CA THR A 620 -11.65 18.27 -19.12
C THR A 620 -10.71 17.17 -18.63
N GLN A 621 -9.66 17.54 -17.89
CA GLN A 621 -8.81 16.61 -17.15
C GLN A 621 -8.62 17.05 -15.70
N TRP A 622 -8.16 16.15 -14.83
CA TRP A 622 -7.74 16.54 -13.48
C TRP A 622 -6.59 17.54 -13.54
N SER A 623 -6.69 18.58 -12.73
CA SER A 623 -5.76 19.70 -12.74
C SER A 623 -4.36 19.32 -12.24
N THR A 624 -3.37 20.01 -12.77
CA THR A 624 -1.97 19.88 -12.34
C THR A 624 -1.56 20.92 -11.30
N PHE A 625 -2.47 21.83 -10.93
CA PHE A 625 -2.21 22.95 -10.02
C PHE A 625 -1.67 22.45 -8.67
N ALA A 626 -0.59 23.08 -8.21
CA ALA A 626 0.11 22.68 -7.01
C ALA A 626 -0.38 23.43 -5.75
N ASN A 627 -1.61 23.18 -5.28
CA ASN A 627 -2.13 23.80 -4.05
C ASN A 627 -1.15 23.62 -2.88
N SER A 628 -0.68 22.39 -2.67
CA SER A 628 0.23 22.03 -1.58
C SER A 628 1.49 22.90 -1.51
N PHE A 629 2.04 23.35 -2.64
CA PHE A 629 3.26 24.18 -2.64
C PHE A 629 3.01 25.61 -2.18
N ILE A 630 1.81 26.14 -2.40
CA ILE A 630 1.39 27.42 -1.78
C ILE A 630 1.31 27.26 -0.27
N TYR A 631 0.66 26.20 0.21
CA TYR A 631 0.59 25.94 1.65
C TYR A 631 1.98 25.78 2.26
N HIS A 632 2.89 25.03 1.64
CA HIS A 632 4.26 24.91 2.12
C HIS A 632 4.93 26.29 2.32
N ALA A 633 4.84 27.17 1.31
CA ALA A 633 5.43 28.50 1.38
C ALA A 633 4.77 29.39 2.46
N VAL A 634 3.45 29.34 2.58
CA VAL A 634 2.72 30.17 3.56
C VAL A 634 2.94 29.68 5.00
N PHE A 635 2.96 28.37 5.24
CA PHE A 635 3.28 27.81 6.55
C PHE A 635 4.74 28.08 6.95
N ASP A 636 5.67 28.02 6.00
CA ASP A 636 7.06 28.44 6.22
C ASP A 636 7.14 29.92 6.61
N ALA A 637 6.42 30.77 5.88
CA ALA A 637 6.34 32.20 6.16
C ALA A 637 5.71 32.50 7.53
N MET A 638 4.67 31.76 7.94
CA MET A 638 4.08 31.84 9.28
C MET A 638 5.10 31.48 10.36
N ASN A 639 5.80 30.35 10.22
CA ASN A 639 6.82 29.94 11.17
C ASN A 639 7.94 30.99 11.27
N LYS A 640 8.37 31.56 10.14
CA LYS A 640 9.37 32.63 10.12
C LYS A 640 8.86 33.91 10.78
N TRP A 641 7.60 34.27 10.55
CA TRP A 641 6.99 35.46 11.15
C TRP A 641 6.93 35.33 12.68
N ILE A 642 6.50 34.19 13.19
CA ILE A 642 6.42 33.92 14.62
C ILE A 642 7.81 33.89 15.28
N THR A 643 8.83 33.34 14.58
CA THR A 643 10.16 33.12 15.17
C THR A 643 11.09 34.32 15.05
N THR A 644 10.94 35.16 14.03
CA THR A 644 11.90 36.23 13.69
C THR A 644 11.25 37.60 13.51
N ASP A 645 9.92 37.69 13.62
CA ASP A 645 9.11 38.89 13.32
C ASP A 645 9.28 39.44 11.89
N VAL A 646 9.92 38.66 10.99
CA VAL A 646 9.99 38.98 9.56
C VAL A 646 8.63 38.71 8.94
N ALA A 647 7.91 39.78 8.60
CA ALA A 647 6.59 39.67 8.01
C ALA A 647 6.60 38.87 6.68
N PRO A 648 5.56 38.06 6.43
CA PRO A 648 5.34 37.40 5.14
C PRO A 648 5.03 38.46 4.05
N PRO A 649 4.96 38.06 2.76
CA PRO A 649 4.58 38.96 1.67
C PRO A 649 3.30 39.76 1.97
N ARG A 650 3.12 40.92 1.35
CA ARG A 650 1.87 41.68 1.52
C ARG A 650 0.68 40.85 1.05
N GLY A 651 -0.45 41.00 1.74
CA GLY A 651 -1.70 40.39 1.35
C GLY A 651 -2.09 40.78 -0.07
N THR A 652 -2.72 39.86 -0.78
CA THR A 652 -3.15 40.05 -2.16
C THR A 652 -4.46 39.33 -2.39
N THR A 653 -5.35 39.97 -3.16
CA THR A 653 -6.70 39.51 -3.45
C THR A 653 -6.89 39.35 -4.95
N ILE A 654 -7.76 38.42 -5.36
CA ILE A 654 -8.17 38.23 -6.75
C ILE A 654 -9.06 39.40 -7.17
N ASP A 655 -8.90 39.88 -8.39
CA ASP A 655 -9.71 40.96 -8.94
C ASP A 655 -11.14 40.48 -9.19
N ILE A 656 -12.12 41.30 -8.80
CA ILE A 656 -13.55 41.04 -9.00
C ILE A 656 -14.20 42.27 -9.64
N ASP A 657 -15.16 42.03 -10.53
CA ASP A 657 -15.95 43.08 -11.16
C ASP A 657 -17.00 43.66 -10.18
N ALA A 658 -17.74 44.68 -10.63
CA ALA A 658 -18.80 45.31 -9.84
C ALA A 658 -19.95 44.37 -9.46
N PHE A 659 -20.02 43.18 -10.04
CA PHE A 659 -21.02 42.15 -9.72
C PHE A 659 -20.41 41.01 -8.90
N GLY A 660 -19.18 41.17 -8.41
CA GLY A 660 -18.45 40.15 -7.65
C GLY A 660 -18.04 38.94 -8.49
N ASN A 661 -18.04 39.01 -9.82
CA ASN A 661 -17.45 37.95 -10.66
C ASN A 661 -15.93 38.11 -10.69
N ILE A 662 -15.21 36.99 -10.67
CA ILE A 662 -13.77 36.98 -10.85
C ILE A 662 -13.40 37.52 -12.24
N GLU A 663 -12.52 38.52 -12.28
CA GLU A 663 -11.95 38.99 -13.54
C GLU A 663 -10.90 38.01 -14.05
N ARG A 664 -10.89 37.77 -15.37
CA ARG A 664 -10.06 36.73 -16.00
C ARG A 664 -9.18 37.32 -17.09
N ASP A 665 -7.99 36.76 -17.24
CA ASP A 665 -7.05 37.09 -18.32
C ASP A 665 -7.50 36.52 -19.68
N GLU A 666 -6.73 36.80 -20.73
CA GLU A 666 -6.96 36.29 -22.09
C GLU A 666 -6.94 34.75 -22.22
N TYR A 667 -6.41 34.06 -21.20
CA TYR A 667 -6.33 32.60 -21.13
C TYR A 667 -7.50 32.00 -20.34
N GLY A 668 -8.27 32.83 -19.64
CA GLY A 668 -9.42 32.45 -18.83
C GLY A 668 -9.08 32.16 -17.36
N ASN A 669 -7.90 32.54 -16.88
CA ASN A 669 -7.47 32.36 -15.49
C ASN A 669 -7.64 33.66 -14.68
N ALA A 670 -7.90 33.56 -13.39
CA ALA A 670 -8.20 34.70 -12.50
C ALA A 670 -7.06 35.73 -12.43
N LEU A 671 -7.40 37.02 -12.52
CA LEU A 671 -6.47 38.16 -12.40
C LEU A 671 -6.13 38.48 -10.94
N ALA A 672 -4.95 39.09 -10.75
CA ALA A 672 -4.37 39.43 -9.44
C ALA A 672 -4.29 38.22 -8.48
N GLY A 673 -4.34 38.47 -7.17
CA GLY A 673 -4.11 37.47 -6.13
C GLY A 673 -2.68 36.91 -6.12
N VAL A 674 -2.50 35.75 -5.48
CA VAL A 674 -1.27 34.97 -5.58
C VAL A 674 -1.34 34.16 -6.88
N ARG A 675 -0.62 34.63 -7.90
CA ARG A 675 -0.45 33.90 -9.16
C ARG A 675 0.74 32.94 -9.11
N THR A 676 0.67 31.89 -9.91
CA THR A 676 1.69 30.82 -9.97
C THR A 676 2.08 30.59 -11.42
N VAL A 677 3.08 29.74 -11.67
CA VAL A 677 3.41 29.33 -13.05
C VAL A 677 2.19 28.77 -13.80
N HIS A 678 1.23 28.16 -13.12
CA HIS A 678 0.01 27.61 -13.73
C HIS A 678 -0.92 28.69 -14.30
N THR A 679 -0.90 29.90 -13.74
CA THR A 679 -1.71 31.02 -14.21
C THR A 679 -0.91 32.04 -15.01
N ASP A 680 0.36 32.28 -14.68
CA ASP A 680 1.24 33.23 -15.39
C ASP A 680 1.79 32.69 -16.72
N VAL A 681 2.05 31.38 -16.80
CA VAL A 681 2.57 30.71 -18.00
C VAL A 681 1.70 29.46 -18.26
N PRO A 682 0.39 29.65 -18.52
CA PRO A 682 -0.58 28.56 -18.52
C PRO A 682 -0.40 27.62 -19.71
N THR A 683 -0.54 26.33 -19.45
CA THR A 683 -0.75 25.29 -20.49
C THR A 683 -2.20 24.81 -20.55
N ALA A 684 -3.03 25.28 -19.63
CA ALA A 684 -4.43 24.96 -19.51
C ALA A 684 -5.20 26.16 -18.96
N ARG A 685 -6.52 26.18 -19.18
CA ARG A 685 -7.43 27.02 -18.40
C ARG A 685 -7.88 26.21 -17.19
N ILE A 686 -7.63 26.73 -16.00
CA ILE A 686 -8.08 26.07 -14.77
C ILE A 686 -9.60 26.20 -14.66
N ILE A 687 -10.25 25.12 -14.24
CA ILE A 687 -11.66 25.10 -13.88
C ILE A 687 -11.75 24.80 -12.39
N ASP A 688 -12.34 25.75 -11.68
CA ASP A 688 -12.58 25.77 -10.25
C ASP A 688 -13.66 24.77 -9.78
N VAL A 689 -14.51 24.28 -10.69
CA VAL A 689 -15.61 23.34 -10.41
C VAL A 689 -15.60 22.12 -11.35
N ALA A 690 -15.52 20.90 -10.80
CA ALA A 690 -15.61 19.68 -11.61
C ALA A 690 -16.97 19.53 -12.31
N PRO A 691 -17.01 19.03 -13.57
CA PRO A 691 -18.25 18.69 -14.25
C PRO A 691 -19.04 17.59 -13.50
N ARG A 692 -20.36 17.54 -13.70
CA ARG A 692 -21.29 16.69 -12.91
C ARG A 692 -20.91 15.20 -13.00
N PRO A 693 -21.20 14.35 -11.97
CA PRO A 693 -22.16 14.54 -10.88
C PRO A 693 -21.59 14.89 -9.48
N HIS A 694 -22.50 15.36 -8.62
CA HIS A 694 -22.32 15.55 -7.18
C HIS A 694 -21.84 14.25 -6.49
N PRO A 695 -20.98 14.28 -5.44
CA PRO A 695 -20.48 15.40 -4.62
C PRO A 695 -19.09 15.96 -4.99
N HIS A 696 -18.58 15.74 -6.21
CA HIS A 696 -17.16 15.98 -6.54
C HIS A 696 -16.82 17.40 -7.04
N TRP A 697 -17.79 18.31 -7.05
CA TRP A 697 -17.73 19.66 -7.63
C TRP A 697 -16.66 20.60 -7.04
N HIS A 698 -16.15 20.32 -5.83
CA HIS A 698 -15.11 21.11 -5.17
C HIS A 698 -13.68 20.57 -5.43
N THR A 699 -13.50 19.78 -6.48
CA THR A 699 -12.21 19.20 -6.90
C THR A 699 -11.80 19.81 -8.23
N ASP A 700 -10.54 20.23 -8.39
CA ASP A 700 -10.14 20.95 -9.62
C ASP A 700 -10.13 20.09 -10.88
N THR A 701 -10.50 20.72 -11.97
CA THR A 701 -10.24 20.23 -13.33
C THR A 701 -9.58 21.33 -14.14
N GLU A 702 -9.04 21.00 -15.31
CA GLU A 702 -8.47 21.96 -16.23
C GLU A 702 -8.83 21.60 -17.67
N ILE A 703 -8.91 22.61 -18.54
CA ILE A 703 -9.00 22.41 -20.00
C ILE A 703 -7.62 22.67 -20.59
N PRO A 704 -6.92 21.61 -21.04
CA PRO A 704 -5.62 21.77 -21.69
C PRO A 704 -5.73 22.62 -22.96
N PHE A 705 -4.74 23.46 -23.19
CA PHE A 705 -4.60 24.13 -24.47
C PHE A 705 -4.16 23.10 -25.52
N LYS A 706 -4.84 23.11 -26.67
CA LYS A 706 -4.41 22.34 -27.84
C LYS A 706 -3.03 22.83 -28.30
N ASP A 707 -2.26 21.95 -28.92
CA ASP A 707 -0.91 22.25 -29.43
C ASP A 707 -0.89 23.53 -30.28
N VAL A 708 -1.89 23.76 -31.14
CA VAL A 708 -2.00 24.96 -31.97
C VAL A 708 -2.02 26.25 -31.12
N LYS A 709 -2.71 26.25 -29.98
CA LYS A 709 -2.75 27.39 -29.06
C LYS A 709 -1.41 27.54 -28.33
N LEU A 710 -0.79 26.44 -27.90
CA LEU A 710 0.54 26.46 -27.29
C LEU A 710 1.62 26.97 -28.26
N TRP A 711 1.58 26.54 -29.53
CA TRP A 711 2.42 27.09 -30.61
C TRP A 711 2.14 28.58 -30.85
N ALA A 712 0.88 29.01 -30.82
CA ALA A 712 0.54 30.42 -31.00
C ALA A 712 1.11 31.31 -29.89
N ILE A 713 1.00 30.88 -28.63
CA ILE A 713 1.46 31.61 -27.44
C ILE A 713 2.99 31.52 -27.31
N TYR A 714 3.52 30.30 -27.25
CA TYR A 714 4.91 30.07 -26.86
C TYR A 714 5.87 29.89 -28.03
N LYS A 715 5.41 29.66 -29.26
CA LYS A 715 6.24 29.42 -30.46
C LYS A 715 7.14 28.19 -30.45
N THR A 716 7.73 27.77 -29.33
CA THR A 716 8.52 26.54 -29.19
C THR A 716 8.45 26.04 -27.75
N VAL A 717 8.66 24.73 -27.54
CA VAL A 717 8.79 24.14 -26.20
C VAL A 717 9.95 24.76 -25.41
N ALA A 718 11.07 25.08 -26.06
CA ALA A 718 12.21 25.74 -25.41
C ALA A 718 11.83 27.14 -24.89
N ASN A 719 11.02 27.88 -25.64
CA ASN A 719 10.54 29.19 -25.24
C ASN A 719 9.51 29.12 -24.10
N TYR A 720 8.62 28.13 -24.10
CA TYR A 720 7.75 27.82 -22.97
C TYR A 720 8.57 27.55 -21.70
N ARG A 721 9.52 26.62 -21.76
CA ARG A 721 10.36 26.24 -20.60
C ARG A 721 11.15 27.42 -20.04
N ARG A 722 11.63 28.32 -20.89
CA ARG A 722 12.31 29.56 -20.45
C ARG A 722 11.35 30.46 -19.67
N GLN A 723 10.18 30.76 -20.23
CA GLN A 723 9.17 31.60 -19.56
C GLN A 723 8.66 30.98 -18.26
N ALA A 724 8.44 29.65 -18.25
CA ALA A 724 8.03 28.93 -17.05
C ALA A 724 9.10 28.95 -15.95
N GLY A 725 10.39 28.84 -16.33
CA GLY A 725 11.51 29.01 -15.41
C GLY A 725 11.60 30.41 -14.82
N GLU A 726 11.40 31.46 -15.63
CA GLU A 726 11.33 32.84 -15.17
C GLU A 726 10.15 33.07 -14.21
N ALA A 727 8.99 32.45 -14.47
CA ALA A 727 7.81 32.52 -13.60
C ALA A 727 8.04 31.81 -12.26
N ILE A 728 8.67 30.63 -12.26
CA ILE A 728 9.09 29.95 -11.03
C ILE A 728 10.01 30.85 -10.21
N GLN A 729 11.00 31.47 -10.85
CA GLN A 729 11.95 32.34 -10.16
C GLN A 729 11.25 33.54 -9.51
N ARG A 730 10.31 34.19 -10.22
CA ARG A 730 9.47 35.25 -9.66
C ARG A 730 8.64 34.76 -8.46
N GLN A 731 8.07 33.56 -8.53
CA GLN A 731 7.28 33.00 -7.44
C GLN A 731 8.12 32.71 -6.18
N ILE A 732 9.37 32.25 -6.37
CA ILE A 732 10.35 32.07 -5.27
C ILE A 732 10.72 33.43 -4.66
N GLU A 733 11.04 34.43 -5.47
CA GLU A 733 11.39 35.79 -5.01
C GLU A 733 10.22 36.45 -4.27
N ALA A 734 8.99 36.21 -4.72
CA ALA A 734 7.78 36.63 -4.04
C ALA A 734 7.48 35.85 -2.75
N ARG A 735 8.24 34.78 -2.45
CA ARG A 735 8.08 33.87 -1.30
C ARG A 735 6.76 33.10 -1.29
N PHE A 736 6.24 32.76 -2.46
CA PHE A 736 5.06 31.88 -2.65
C PHE A 736 5.42 30.52 -3.26
N LEU A 737 6.71 30.19 -3.34
CA LEU A 737 7.20 28.87 -3.73
C LEU A 737 8.55 28.62 -3.05
N LEU A 738 8.70 27.47 -2.41
CA LEU A 738 9.98 27.08 -1.81
C LEU A 738 10.92 26.53 -2.89
N PRO A 739 12.25 26.75 -2.79
CA PRO A 739 13.22 26.27 -3.79
C PRO A 739 13.15 24.75 -4.04
N GLU A 740 12.92 23.95 -3.00
CA GLU A 740 12.82 22.49 -3.13
C GLU A 740 11.56 22.06 -3.87
N ASP A 741 10.47 22.81 -3.71
CA ASP A 741 9.18 22.52 -4.36
C ASP A 741 9.18 23.01 -5.81
N ALA A 742 9.93 24.08 -6.10
CA ALA A 742 10.18 24.55 -7.45
C ALA A 742 10.87 23.49 -8.32
N GLU A 743 11.82 22.74 -7.77
CA GLU A 743 12.49 21.67 -8.51
C GLU A 743 11.54 20.52 -8.84
N VAL A 744 10.64 20.17 -7.91
CA VAL A 744 9.59 19.18 -8.16
C VAL A 744 8.63 19.66 -9.26
N LEU A 745 8.21 20.93 -9.20
CA LEU A 745 7.33 21.52 -10.21
C LEU A 745 7.98 21.55 -11.59
N ARG A 746 9.28 21.88 -11.64
CA ARG A 746 10.08 21.90 -12.88
C ARG A 746 10.10 20.52 -13.54
N ARG A 747 10.45 19.48 -12.79
CA ARG A 747 10.58 18.10 -13.28
C ARG A 747 9.23 17.49 -13.68
N ASP A 748 8.23 17.64 -12.83
CA ASP A 748 6.97 16.90 -12.94
C ASP A 748 5.94 17.62 -13.82
N THR A 749 6.09 18.93 -14.04
CA THR A 749 5.11 19.74 -14.78
C THR A 749 5.72 20.44 -15.97
N ILE A 750 6.84 21.13 -15.82
CA ILE A 750 7.40 21.95 -16.92
C ILE A 750 8.16 21.11 -17.94
N GLU A 751 8.99 20.15 -17.49
CA GLU A 751 9.79 19.32 -18.39
C GLU A 751 8.94 18.34 -19.22
N GLN A 752 7.79 17.93 -18.68
CA GLN A 752 6.86 17.01 -19.35
C GLN A 752 6.06 17.65 -20.49
N VAL A 753 6.04 18.99 -20.59
CA VAL A 753 5.30 19.68 -21.65
C VAL A 753 5.95 19.43 -23.01
N SER A 754 5.12 19.04 -23.97
CA SER A 754 5.43 18.91 -25.39
C SER A 754 4.22 19.35 -26.20
N PHE A 755 4.47 19.97 -27.36
CA PHE A 755 3.46 20.39 -28.34
C PHE A 755 4.14 20.66 -29.70
#